data_AF-A0A7C5WR41-F1
#
_entry.id   AF-A0A7C5WR41-F1
#
_cell.length_a   1.000
_cell.length_b   1.000
_cell.length_c   1.000
_cell.angle_alpha   90.00
_cell.angle_beta   90.00
_cell.angle_gamma   90.00
#
_symmetry.space_group_name_H-M   'P 1'
#
loop_
_entity.id
_entity.type
_entity.pdbx_description
1 polymer ?
#
loop_
_entity_poly.entity_id
_entity_poly.type
_entity_poly.pdbx_seq_one_letter_code
_entity_poly.pdbx_strand_id
1 'polypeptide(L)'
;MGAYAMDFDLKRFLRERYQVSGLVAPGRFESELAKRIGTPKKRKPVLAAWQAYLSEPGREAVRRFYERTLEPGPHRLEALVYALHYPFLQFYARVVPGLLPAGGRVLEVGAYTGALVHALALQRPELEWHALEPLPAAVRRGEQVGRELGLEVRWHADWWETFEPDAPYDAVLLLSVLPEGHLRTDLPPEFEDDAAFYRSFELCERLERLGRVLAPGGRVLYGHGPFLGKHPAAFERLLEAMGFEEVERHGSGDYVLIGARRGATLRDARSLGARAAVADAPAEEPPADRAEQARAALAAGDARAALARLEGVEGDEAAELRGRAWAALGRWREAEAALAQAAGEEARDLRARALVELGRGAEALEWLERRAGRDPERLRLLARAYAQAGREADALRVYARLGGERPPGLEAVLERFSGKLFRELRAGRLAEVSRRVEFAEDLSPDFLTRELLYLGLHAALGQRLWARAERYARRLYDLGEVSGAVGLALAHLRIRDVDEVESIERADLEAVEPYLTDAVARSEEPLALLALGRLRYEQGRYEEARRLLEQAARAARGAPVGAAYRLLAEVLERLEAPLPQVLGAHKRAHAFHPYPPGRLLELAERAAAAGEEVLAREFLGALRETGLAELPRARTGDLVRLIEALEGAWEAFRVLWDALARTPGAGPEALEQAYRLSRPFAAEEEAERALAAYVGALNQHGRAQEALAVLEAEVERRPHVLGLLFDLAEQYERLARFTEAQAVWKRALEAAYYQEKDLELAREVLRNLLFLNPHDPELELYLGELKATSAKLAELEGTPDALAGQTPKGVMTADLPRFSGEYLIVLGGHTQLRSRLKPRLEELGLKVDWFDSDSTTAARESLRRIQSRLGRAHGVMIVSSYVGHDLSEPVRAEALARGVPVYITPGRARGVTGLVRALAEFAPEIIKKAIG
;
A
#
# COMPACT_ATOMS: atom_id res chain seq x y z
N MET A 1 24.89 -24.69 -8.97
CA MET A 1 23.68 -24.96 -8.16
C MET A 1 23.67 -23.99 -6.98
N GLY A 2 22.94 -22.89 -7.11
CA GLY A 2 22.61 -21.99 -6.01
C GLY A 2 21.10 -21.80 -6.05
N ALA A 3 20.40 -22.33 -5.07
CA ALA A 3 18.95 -22.29 -5.00
C ALA A 3 18.50 -20.82 -4.98
N TYR A 4 17.71 -20.44 -5.99
CA TYR A 4 16.90 -19.23 -5.95
C TYR A 4 15.93 -19.35 -4.76
N ALA A 5 16.24 -18.68 -3.66
CA ALA A 5 15.25 -18.42 -2.62
C ALA A 5 14.07 -17.71 -3.29
N MET A 6 12.90 -18.35 -3.29
CA MET A 6 11.67 -17.71 -3.71
C MET A 6 11.50 -16.43 -2.89
N ASP A 7 11.28 -15.29 -3.55
CA ASP A 7 11.05 -14.01 -2.89
C ASP A 7 9.75 -14.12 -2.07
N PHE A 8 9.88 -14.50 -0.80
CA PHE A 8 8.76 -14.54 0.14
C PHE A 8 8.26 -13.11 0.31
N ASP A 9 7.02 -12.85 -0.10
CA ASP A 9 6.41 -11.52 0.00
C ASP A 9 6.01 -11.23 1.45
N LEU A 10 6.99 -10.82 2.27
CA LEU A 10 6.79 -10.43 3.65
C LEU A 10 5.77 -9.30 3.79
N LYS A 11 5.72 -8.37 2.82
CA LYS A 11 4.78 -7.25 2.86
C LYS A 11 3.34 -7.75 2.80
N ARG A 12 3.05 -8.66 1.89
CA ARG A 12 1.75 -9.31 1.80
C ARG A 12 1.44 -10.13 3.05
N PHE A 13 2.40 -10.92 3.54
CA PHE A 13 2.24 -11.72 4.76
C PHE A 13 1.87 -10.86 5.98
N LEU A 14 2.62 -9.78 6.25
CA LEU A 14 2.37 -8.88 7.38
C LEU A 14 1.04 -8.13 7.23
N ARG A 15 0.63 -7.77 6.01
CA ARG A 15 -0.66 -7.14 5.75
C ARG A 15 -1.83 -8.09 6.03
N GLU A 16 -1.76 -9.31 5.52
CA GLU A 16 -2.84 -10.30 5.62
C GLU A 16 -2.98 -10.86 7.03
N ARG A 17 -1.86 -11.14 7.72
CA ARG A 17 -1.86 -11.86 9.01
C ARG A 17 -1.76 -10.95 10.22
N TYR A 18 -1.07 -9.82 10.08
CA TYR A 18 -0.77 -8.90 11.17
C TYR A 18 -1.31 -7.47 10.98
N GLN A 19 -2.04 -7.20 9.88
CA GLN A 19 -2.64 -5.88 9.57
C GLN A 19 -1.65 -4.71 9.54
N VAL A 20 -0.41 -4.99 9.14
CA VAL A 20 0.63 -3.97 8.98
C VAL A 20 0.48 -3.33 7.60
N SER A 21 0.14 -2.04 7.58
CA SER A 21 -0.05 -1.27 6.35
C SER A 21 1.25 -0.63 5.82
N GLY A 22 2.28 -0.51 6.66
CA GLY A 22 3.59 0.06 6.32
C GLY A 22 4.36 0.53 7.54
N LEU A 23 5.49 1.23 7.31
CA LEU A 23 6.32 1.83 8.36
C LEU A 23 5.55 2.92 9.13
N VAL A 24 5.65 2.88 10.45
CA VAL A 24 5.25 3.98 11.34
C VAL A 24 6.50 4.54 12.00
N ALA A 25 6.76 5.83 11.82
CA ALA A 25 7.84 6.50 12.55
C ALA A 25 7.46 6.64 14.04
N PRO A 26 8.39 6.51 15.00
CA PRO A 26 8.09 6.66 16.43
C PRO A 26 7.37 7.96 16.79
N GLY A 27 7.77 9.09 16.17
CA GLY A 27 7.11 10.40 16.36
C GLY A 27 5.70 10.52 15.75
N ARG A 28 5.25 9.53 14.98
CA ARG A 28 3.90 9.44 14.41
C ARG A 28 3.03 8.41 15.14
N PHE A 29 3.56 7.68 16.11
CA PHE A 29 2.84 6.63 16.83
C PHE A 29 1.50 7.11 17.39
N GLU A 30 1.47 8.27 18.04
CA GLU A 30 0.24 8.86 18.57
C GLU A 30 -0.78 9.18 17.48
N SER A 31 -0.34 9.73 16.34
CA SER A 31 -1.23 10.05 15.23
C SER A 31 -1.81 8.80 14.54
N GLU A 32 -1.05 7.70 14.49
CA GLU A 32 -1.52 6.43 13.92
C GLU A 32 -2.44 5.68 14.89
N LEU A 33 -2.13 5.72 16.19
CA LEU A 33 -3.04 5.27 17.24
C LEU A 33 -4.36 6.05 17.22
N ALA A 34 -4.29 7.35 16.93
CA ALA A 34 -5.44 8.22 16.80
C ALA A 34 -6.40 7.79 15.68
N LYS A 35 -5.84 7.44 14.52
CA LYS A 35 -6.61 6.91 13.38
C LYS A 35 -7.25 5.56 13.68
N ARG A 36 -6.59 4.69 14.46
CA ARG A 36 -7.08 3.32 14.73
C ARG A 36 -8.18 3.26 15.81
N ILE A 37 -8.05 4.00 16.91
CA ILE A 37 -8.94 3.86 18.10
C ILE A 37 -9.90 5.06 18.28
N GLY A 38 -9.65 6.19 17.60
CA GLY A 38 -10.53 7.37 17.54
C GLY A 38 -10.66 8.19 18.82
N THR A 39 -11.12 7.60 19.93
CA THR A 39 -11.50 8.35 21.15
C THR A 39 -10.31 8.59 22.09
N PRO A 40 -10.07 9.83 22.58
CA PRO A 40 -8.97 10.14 23.51
C PRO A 40 -8.94 9.26 24.77
N LYS A 41 -10.11 8.95 25.34
CA LYS A 41 -10.25 8.10 26.55
C LYS A 41 -9.66 6.70 26.34
N LYS A 42 -9.85 6.10 25.17
CA LYS A 42 -9.31 4.77 24.84
C LYS A 42 -7.81 4.80 24.47
N ARG A 43 -7.32 5.92 23.95
CA ARG A 43 -5.90 6.07 23.54
C ARG A 43 -4.96 6.38 24.72
N LYS A 44 -5.44 7.12 25.72
CA LYS A 44 -4.63 7.59 26.86
C LYS A 44 -3.84 6.47 27.57
N PRO A 45 -4.39 5.28 27.87
CA PRO A 45 -3.63 4.21 28.53
C PRO A 45 -2.49 3.65 27.65
N VAL A 46 -2.72 3.52 26.34
CA VAL A 46 -1.71 3.04 25.38
C VAL A 46 -0.61 4.08 25.19
N LEU A 47 -0.97 5.37 25.11
CA LEU A 47 0.01 6.46 25.03
C LEU A 47 0.87 6.58 26.29
N ALA A 48 0.28 6.41 27.47
CA ALA A 48 1.04 6.40 28.72
C ALA A 48 2.02 5.22 28.78
N ALA A 49 1.61 4.03 28.32
CA ALA A 49 2.49 2.87 28.25
C ALA A 49 3.60 3.04 27.19
N TRP A 50 3.29 3.67 26.05
CA TRP A 50 4.29 4.03 25.03
C TRP A 50 5.30 5.05 25.55
N GLN A 51 4.86 6.08 26.26
CA GLN A 51 5.75 7.07 26.89
C GLN A 51 6.66 6.39 27.92
N ALA A 52 6.09 5.56 28.80
CA ALA A 52 6.86 4.79 29.78
C ALA A 52 7.88 3.86 29.10
N TYR A 53 7.51 3.17 28.01
CA TYR A 53 8.44 2.36 27.22
C TYR A 53 9.65 3.14 26.69
N LEU A 54 9.48 4.43 26.37
CA LEU A 54 10.58 5.27 25.90
C LEU A 54 11.40 5.90 27.03
N SER A 55 10.79 6.20 28.17
CA SER A 55 11.41 7.00 29.24
C SER A 55 11.88 6.20 30.46
N GLU A 56 11.32 5.02 30.70
CA GLU A 56 11.64 4.19 31.87
C GLU A 56 12.50 2.99 31.44
N PRO A 57 13.73 2.83 31.98
CA PRO A 57 14.47 1.59 31.76
C PRO A 57 13.79 0.46 32.53
N GLY A 58 13.75 -0.73 31.93
CA GLY A 58 13.38 -1.98 32.59
C GLY A 58 12.36 -2.83 31.85
N ARG A 59 12.39 -4.13 32.15
CA ARG A 59 11.47 -5.16 31.63
C ARG A 59 9.99 -4.83 31.85
N GLU A 60 9.68 -4.12 32.93
CA GLU A 60 8.31 -3.76 33.31
C GLU A 60 7.68 -2.74 32.36
N ALA A 61 8.45 -1.78 31.84
CA ALA A 61 7.96 -0.80 30.87
C ALA A 61 7.61 -1.49 29.53
N VAL A 62 8.49 -2.39 29.07
CA VAL A 62 8.26 -3.26 27.89
C VAL A 62 7.00 -4.11 28.08
N ARG A 63 6.90 -4.79 29.22
CA ARG A 63 5.75 -5.64 29.55
C ARG A 63 4.44 -4.85 29.51
N ARG A 64 4.39 -3.69 30.16
CA ARG A 64 3.20 -2.82 30.15
C ARG A 64 2.82 -2.38 28.75
N PHE A 65 3.77 -1.97 27.92
CA PHE A 65 3.47 -1.54 26.56
C PHE A 65 2.97 -2.68 25.67
N TYR A 66 3.65 -3.84 25.70
CA TYR A 66 3.24 -5.00 24.92
C TYR A 66 1.92 -5.61 25.40
N GLU A 67 1.63 -5.63 26.71
CA GLU A 67 0.32 -6.03 27.23
C GLU A 67 -0.79 -5.10 26.72
N ARG A 68 -0.58 -3.78 26.72
CA ARG A 68 -1.57 -2.80 26.25
C ARG A 68 -1.85 -2.90 24.75
N THR A 69 -0.86 -3.27 23.95
CA THR A 69 -1.05 -3.48 22.50
C THR A 69 -1.73 -4.81 22.17
N LEU A 70 -1.71 -5.76 23.10
CA LEU A 70 -2.37 -7.07 23.00
C LEU A 70 -3.74 -7.13 23.68
N GLU A 71 -4.22 -6.04 24.25
CA GLU A 71 -5.56 -6.00 24.84
C GLU A 71 -6.62 -6.40 23.80
N PRO A 72 -7.55 -7.31 24.15
CA PRO A 72 -8.59 -7.76 23.24
C PRO A 72 -9.43 -6.58 22.74
N GLY A 73 -9.52 -6.42 21.41
CA GLY A 73 -10.30 -5.35 20.80
C GLY A 73 -10.28 -5.40 19.28
N PRO A 74 -11.20 -4.66 18.62
CA PRO A 74 -11.37 -4.72 17.17
C PRO A 74 -10.19 -4.11 16.38
N HIS A 75 -9.26 -3.42 17.05
CA HIS A 75 -8.27 -2.56 16.40
C HIS A 75 -6.88 -3.20 16.20
N ARG A 76 -6.65 -4.42 16.69
CA ARG A 76 -5.39 -5.21 16.63
C ARG A 76 -4.12 -4.34 16.70
N LEU A 77 -3.84 -3.80 17.88
CA LEU A 77 -2.76 -2.82 18.05
C LEU A 77 -1.35 -3.42 17.94
N GLU A 78 -1.22 -4.75 17.98
CA GLU A 78 0.02 -5.48 17.63
C GLU A 78 0.60 -5.04 16.27
N ALA A 79 -0.27 -4.67 15.32
CA ALA A 79 0.12 -4.15 14.02
C ALA A 79 1.01 -2.89 14.10
N LEU A 80 0.79 -2.04 15.11
CA LEU A 80 1.58 -0.82 15.30
C LEU A 80 3.00 -1.14 15.79
N VAL A 81 3.17 -2.19 16.60
CA VAL A 81 4.50 -2.64 17.07
C VAL A 81 5.31 -3.13 15.88
N TYR A 82 4.72 -3.95 15.01
CA TYR A 82 5.38 -4.39 13.79
C TYR A 82 5.61 -3.28 12.77
N ALA A 83 4.72 -2.28 12.71
CA ALA A 83 4.90 -1.13 11.85
C ALA A 83 6.11 -0.27 12.25
N LEU A 84 6.46 -0.17 13.54
CA LEU A 84 7.67 0.49 14.02
C LEU A 84 8.94 -0.25 13.56
N HIS A 85 8.88 -1.59 13.50
CA HIS A 85 9.99 -2.47 13.13
C HIS A 85 10.01 -2.84 11.64
N TYR A 86 9.09 -2.31 10.84
CA TYR A 86 8.80 -2.80 9.50
C TYR A 86 10.01 -2.95 8.57
N PRO A 87 10.93 -1.95 8.46
CA PRO A 87 12.11 -2.08 7.60
C PRO A 87 13.13 -3.12 8.11
N PHE A 88 13.21 -3.32 9.43
CA PHE A 88 14.07 -4.35 10.04
C PHE A 88 13.53 -5.75 9.78
N LEU A 89 12.21 -5.94 9.91
CA LEU A 89 11.56 -7.21 9.56
C LEU A 89 11.82 -7.59 8.09
N GLN A 90 11.73 -6.62 7.17
CA GLN A 90 12.05 -6.83 5.76
C GLN A 90 13.51 -7.22 5.54
N PHE A 91 14.43 -6.55 6.24
CA PHE A 91 15.85 -6.86 6.17
C PHE A 91 16.15 -8.27 6.70
N TYR A 92 15.62 -8.62 7.88
CA TYR A 92 15.85 -9.92 8.52
C TYR A 92 15.23 -11.07 7.72
N ALA A 93 13.97 -10.95 7.28
CA ALA A 93 13.31 -11.99 6.50
C ALA A 93 14.05 -12.31 5.18
N ARG A 94 14.81 -11.36 4.64
CA ARG A 94 15.62 -11.54 3.43
C ARG A 94 16.98 -12.15 3.72
N VAL A 95 17.66 -11.72 4.78
CA VAL A 95 19.07 -12.08 5.05
C VAL A 95 19.18 -13.34 5.89
N VAL A 96 18.36 -13.48 6.94
CA VAL A 96 18.46 -14.58 7.91
C VAL A 96 18.37 -15.97 7.27
N PRO A 97 17.45 -16.26 6.33
CA PRO A 97 17.33 -17.60 5.74
C PRO A 97 18.63 -18.13 5.13
N GLY A 98 19.48 -17.26 4.56
CA GLY A 98 20.75 -17.65 3.95
C GLY A 98 21.88 -17.89 4.97
N LEU A 99 21.71 -17.48 6.22
CA LEU A 99 22.72 -17.59 7.28
C LEU A 99 22.44 -18.74 8.26
N LEU A 100 21.24 -19.31 8.19
CA LEU A 100 20.80 -20.42 9.03
C LEU A 100 21.41 -21.76 8.56
N PRO A 101 21.60 -22.72 9.48
CA PRO A 101 22.10 -24.05 9.15
C PRO A 101 21.15 -24.79 8.19
N ALA A 102 21.63 -25.88 7.58
CA ALA A 102 20.84 -26.70 6.66
C ALA A 102 19.69 -27.47 7.36
N GLY A 103 19.85 -27.76 8.65
CA GLY A 103 18.89 -28.44 9.52
C GLY A 103 19.19 -28.11 10.99
N GLY A 104 18.28 -28.46 11.89
CA GLY A 104 18.48 -28.28 13.34
C GLY A 104 17.49 -27.31 14.00
N ARG A 105 17.76 -26.99 15.27
CA ARG A 105 16.91 -26.17 16.14
C ARG A 105 17.29 -24.71 16.07
N VAL A 106 16.32 -23.84 15.83
CA VAL A 106 16.51 -22.39 15.75
C VAL A 106 15.64 -21.69 16.79
N LEU A 107 16.25 -20.83 17.61
CA LEU A 107 15.55 -20.04 18.62
C LEU A 107 15.50 -18.57 18.21
N GLU A 108 14.30 -18.01 18.03
CA GLU A 108 14.10 -16.56 18.02
C GLU A 108 13.81 -16.06 19.43
N VAL A 109 14.64 -15.13 19.91
CA VAL A 109 14.45 -14.48 21.20
C VAL A 109 13.62 -13.21 20.98
N GLY A 110 12.64 -12.95 21.84
CA GLY A 110 11.77 -11.77 21.82
C GLY A 110 10.87 -11.70 20.58
N ALA A 111 10.26 -12.82 20.23
CA ALA A 111 9.45 -12.94 19.02
C ALA A 111 8.11 -12.16 19.06
N TYR A 112 7.71 -11.62 20.22
CA TYR A 112 6.40 -11.01 20.45
C TYR A 112 5.26 -11.95 19.99
N THR A 113 4.41 -11.57 19.03
CA THR A 113 3.36 -12.46 18.49
C THR A 113 3.79 -13.25 17.24
N GLY A 114 5.09 -13.28 16.95
CA GLY A 114 5.72 -14.25 16.05
C GLY A 114 5.75 -13.87 14.57
N ALA A 115 5.59 -12.59 14.20
CA ALA A 115 5.56 -12.22 12.79
C ALA A 115 6.83 -12.61 12.02
N LEU A 116 8.02 -12.45 12.62
CA LEU A 116 9.27 -12.84 11.98
C LEU A 116 9.47 -14.36 12.01
N VAL A 117 9.33 -15.01 13.18
CA VAL A 117 9.52 -16.47 13.31
C VAL A 117 8.58 -17.24 12.38
N HIS A 118 7.31 -16.84 12.24
CA HIS A 118 6.38 -17.49 11.32
C HIS A 118 6.77 -17.27 9.86
N ALA A 119 7.22 -16.06 9.50
CA ALA A 119 7.69 -15.77 8.14
C ALA A 119 8.95 -16.57 7.80
N LEU A 120 9.87 -16.74 8.75
CA LEU A 120 11.08 -17.54 8.56
C LEU A 120 10.76 -19.04 8.53
N ALA A 121 9.82 -19.52 9.36
CA ALA A 121 9.35 -20.91 9.34
C ALA A 121 8.67 -21.30 8.03
N LEU A 122 7.95 -20.37 7.39
CA LEU A 122 7.41 -20.58 6.04
C LEU A 122 8.51 -20.67 4.97
N GLN A 123 9.63 -19.98 5.15
CA GLN A 123 10.75 -19.98 4.20
C GLN A 123 11.70 -21.15 4.39
N ARG A 124 11.85 -21.64 5.63
CA ARG A 124 12.73 -22.75 6.01
C ARG A 124 11.94 -23.77 6.86
N PRO A 125 10.96 -24.48 6.26
CA PRO A 125 10.10 -25.43 6.98
C PRO A 125 10.85 -26.67 7.47
N GLU A 126 12.07 -26.92 6.99
CA GLU A 126 12.93 -28.03 7.40
C GLU A 126 13.62 -27.82 8.75
N LEU A 127 13.56 -26.62 9.32
CA LEU A 127 14.15 -26.29 10.63
C LEU A 127 13.13 -26.46 11.75
N GLU A 128 13.60 -26.82 12.93
CA GLU A 128 12.77 -26.85 14.14
C GLU A 128 12.76 -25.46 14.78
N TRP A 129 11.63 -24.76 14.63
CA TRP A 129 11.50 -23.37 15.06
C TRP A 129 11.02 -23.25 16.50
N HIS A 130 11.72 -22.43 17.26
CA HIS A 130 11.38 -22.06 18.61
C HIS A 130 11.32 -20.55 18.77
N ALA A 131 10.42 -20.09 19.62
CA ALA A 131 10.25 -18.67 19.96
C ALA A 131 10.27 -18.51 21.48
N LEU A 132 11.11 -17.61 21.98
CA LEU A 132 11.17 -17.23 23.39
C LEU A 132 10.54 -15.85 23.57
N GLU A 133 9.48 -15.77 24.36
CA GLU A 133 8.75 -14.53 24.60
C GLU A 133 8.23 -14.49 26.05
N PRO A 134 8.62 -13.50 26.87
CA PRO A 134 8.25 -13.46 28.27
C PRO A 134 6.77 -13.15 28.54
N LEU A 135 6.02 -12.57 27.60
CA LEU A 135 4.61 -12.25 27.80
C LEU A 135 3.70 -13.45 27.46
N PRO A 136 2.96 -14.02 28.44
CA PRO A 136 2.05 -15.14 28.15
C PRO A 136 0.95 -14.79 27.14
N ALA A 137 0.52 -13.53 27.09
CA ALA A 137 -0.46 -13.07 26.10
C ALA A 137 0.11 -13.08 24.67
N ALA A 138 1.38 -12.72 24.51
CA ALA A 138 2.06 -12.72 23.22
C ALA A 138 2.30 -14.16 22.74
N VAL A 139 2.75 -15.05 23.64
CA VAL A 139 2.91 -16.49 23.40
C VAL A 139 1.60 -17.12 22.91
N ARG A 140 0.49 -16.95 23.64
CA ARG A 140 -0.82 -17.51 23.23
C ARG A 140 -1.25 -17.01 21.86
N ARG A 141 -1.00 -15.73 21.56
CA ARG A 141 -1.33 -15.14 20.27
C ARG A 141 -0.43 -15.71 19.16
N GLY A 142 0.86 -15.86 19.43
CA GLY A 142 1.81 -16.50 18.53
C GLY A 142 1.42 -17.94 18.19
N GLU A 143 1.13 -18.77 19.20
CA GLU A 143 0.63 -20.14 19.03
C GLU A 143 -0.68 -20.20 18.23
N GLN A 144 -1.59 -19.25 18.45
CA GLN A 144 -2.82 -19.16 17.67
C GLN A 144 -2.51 -18.89 16.19
N VAL A 145 -1.66 -17.90 15.89
CA VAL A 145 -1.31 -17.56 14.50
C VAL A 145 -0.55 -18.71 13.83
N GLY A 146 0.37 -19.38 14.55
CA GLY A 146 1.06 -20.57 14.05
C GLY A 146 0.09 -21.68 13.65
N ARG A 147 -0.92 -21.96 14.48
CA ARG A 147 -2.01 -22.91 14.15
C ARG A 147 -2.83 -22.48 12.93
N GLU A 148 -3.16 -21.19 12.82
CA GLU A 148 -3.87 -20.64 11.65
C GLU A 148 -3.06 -20.75 10.34
N LEU A 149 -1.73 -20.84 10.45
CA LEU A 149 -0.81 -20.98 9.32
C LEU A 149 -0.38 -22.43 9.06
N GLY A 150 -0.74 -23.37 9.93
CA GLY A 150 -0.27 -24.75 9.86
C GLY A 150 1.23 -24.91 10.13
N LEU A 151 1.80 -24.04 10.98
CA LEU A 151 3.21 -24.06 11.38
C LEU A 151 3.37 -24.61 12.80
N GLU A 152 4.37 -25.48 13.00
CA GLU A 152 4.80 -25.90 14.33
C GLU A 152 5.98 -25.06 14.80
N VAL A 153 5.68 -23.95 15.49
CA VAL A 153 6.67 -23.19 16.26
C VAL A 153 6.48 -23.52 17.73
N ARG A 154 7.55 -23.93 18.42
CA ARG A 154 7.53 -24.21 19.86
C ARG A 154 7.80 -22.94 20.67
N TRP A 155 6.82 -22.53 21.46
CA TRP A 155 6.89 -21.30 22.24
C TRP A 155 7.36 -21.55 23.67
N HIS A 156 8.19 -20.64 24.18
CA HIS A 156 8.72 -20.64 25.53
C HIS A 156 8.37 -19.32 26.22
N ALA A 157 7.67 -19.39 27.35
CA ALA A 157 7.21 -18.22 28.11
C ALA A 157 8.21 -17.84 29.21
N ASP A 158 9.35 -17.26 28.84
CA ASP A 158 10.41 -16.88 29.78
C ASP A 158 11.24 -15.70 29.26
N TRP A 159 12.05 -15.09 30.14
CA TRP A 159 13.02 -14.06 29.78
C TRP A 159 14.33 -14.69 29.30
N TRP A 160 15.06 -13.99 28.41
CA TRP A 160 16.39 -14.42 27.95
C TRP A 160 17.36 -14.68 29.10
N GLU A 161 17.22 -14.01 30.24
CA GLU A 161 18.11 -14.12 31.40
C GLU A 161 17.75 -15.25 32.37
N THR A 162 16.54 -15.82 32.28
CA THR A 162 16.08 -16.94 33.12
C THR A 162 15.83 -18.22 32.34
N PHE A 163 15.64 -18.15 31.03
CA PHE A 163 15.42 -19.31 30.16
C PHE A 163 16.55 -20.33 30.25
N GLU A 164 16.22 -21.59 30.50
CA GLU A 164 17.14 -22.72 30.48
C GLU A 164 16.60 -23.76 29.50
N PRO A 165 17.32 -24.02 28.38
CA PRO A 165 16.81 -24.93 27.36
C PRO A 165 17.02 -26.40 27.75
N ASP A 166 16.13 -27.25 27.27
CA ASP A 166 16.20 -28.70 27.39
C ASP A 166 17.41 -29.30 26.64
N ALA A 167 17.77 -28.69 25.51
CA ALA A 167 18.99 -28.96 24.75
C ALA A 167 19.41 -27.70 23.98
N PRO A 168 20.71 -27.56 23.65
CA PRO A 168 21.21 -26.37 22.96
C PRO A 168 20.65 -26.26 21.52
N TYR A 169 20.66 -25.04 20.99
CA TYR A 169 20.16 -24.69 19.66
C TYR A 169 21.30 -24.58 18.64
N ASP A 170 21.03 -24.94 17.38
CA ASP A 170 21.98 -24.81 16.28
C ASP A 170 22.08 -23.37 15.76
N ALA A 171 21.02 -22.58 15.93
CA ALA A 171 21.06 -21.14 15.74
C ALA A 171 20.22 -20.36 16.76
N VAL A 172 20.71 -19.20 17.19
CA VAL A 172 20.01 -18.26 18.08
C VAL A 172 19.91 -16.89 17.42
N LEU A 173 18.70 -16.37 17.33
CA LEU A 173 18.36 -15.09 16.71
C LEU A 173 18.07 -14.04 17.77
N LEU A 174 18.93 -13.03 17.85
CA LEU A 174 18.87 -11.88 18.75
C LEU A 174 18.57 -10.61 17.90
N LEU A 175 17.40 -10.59 17.26
CA LEU A 175 17.07 -9.63 16.20
C LEU A 175 16.27 -8.41 16.67
N SER A 176 15.74 -8.48 17.89
CA SER A 176 14.96 -7.41 18.53
C SER A 176 15.17 -7.41 20.05
N VAL A 177 16.26 -8.02 20.53
CA VAL A 177 16.48 -8.28 21.96
C VAL A 177 17.95 -8.14 22.31
N LEU A 178 18.16 -7.76 23.57
CA LEU A 178 19.39 -7.27 24.22
C LEU A 178 19.41 -5.76 24.53
N PRO A 179 18.45 -4.96 24.08
CA PRO A 179 18.34 -3.60 24.62
C PRO A 179 16.94 -3.03 24.83
N GLU A 180 15.85 -3.64 24.34
CA GLU A 180 14.49 -3.06 24.45
C GLU A 180 14.01 -2.88 25.91
N GLY A 181 14.60 -3.60 26.87
CA GLY A 181 14.37 -3.41 28.30
C GLY A 181 15.33 -2.44 29.01
N HIS A 182 16.28 -1.82 28.30
CA HIS A 182 17.29 -0.90 28.85
C HIS A 182 17.40 0.38 28.01
N LEU A 183 16.41 0.63 27.14
CA LEU A 183 16.27 1.88 26.42
C LEU A 183 16.13 3.02 27.44
N ARG A 184 16.91 4.07 27.25
CA ARG A 184 16.79 5.32 27.99
C ARG A 184 16.80 6.47 27.00
N THR A 185 16.04 7.51 27.29
CA THR A 185 15.99 8.73 26.47
C THR A 185 17.32 9.51 26.44
N ASP A 186 18.29 9.17 27.30
CA ASP A 186 19.59 9.84 27.43
C ASP A 186 20.76 9.08 26.77
N LEU A 187 20.48 8.04 25.98
CA LEU A 187 21.53 7.33 25.25
C LEU A 187 22.15 8.23 24.17
N PRO A 188 23.49 8.30 24.07
CA PRO A 188 24.14 9.10 23.03
C PRO A 188 23.98 8.42 21.66
N PRO A 189 23.96 9.20 20.57
CA PRO A 189 23.87 8.66 19.21
C PRO A 189 25.07 7.76 18.84
N GLU A 190 26.23 8.03 19.44
CA GLU A 190 27.45 7.22 19.35
C GLU A 190 28.07 7.10 20.74
N PHE A 191 28.63 5.93 21.06
CA PHE A 191 29.33 5.71 22.33
C PHE A 191 30.81 6.08 22.19
N GLU A 192 31.37 6.69 23.24
CA GLU A 192 32.77 7.14 23.26
C GLU A 192 33.77 5.97 23.15
N ASP A 193 33.42 4.82 23.73
CA ASP A 193 34.18 3.60 23.64
C ASP A 193 33.29 2.34 23.76
N ASP A 194 33.88 1.20 23.41
CA ASP A 194 33.26 -0.11 23.51
C ASP A 194 32.75 -0.42 24.92
N ALA A 195 33.48 0.02 25.96
CA ALA A 195 33.16 -0.30 27.34
C ALA A 195 31.91 0.45 27.83
N ALA A 196 31.70 1.68 27.37
CA ALA A 196 30.49 2.45 27.59
C ALA A 196 29.28 1.76 26.93
N PHE A 197 29.44 1.31 25.68
CA PHE A 197 28.42 0.54 24.98
C PHE A 197 28.07 -0.78 25.70
N TYR A 198 29.08 -1.54 26.15
CA TYR A 198 28.86 -2.80 26.87
C TYR A 198 28.12 -2.60 28.20
N ARG A 199 28.48 -1.57 28.97
CA ARG A 199 27.83 -1.25 30.26
C ARG A 199 26.40 -0.77 30.09
N SER A 200 26.12 0.07 29.09
CA SER A 200 24.78 0.65 28.88
C SER A 200 23.71 -0.38 28.56
N PHE A 201 24.09 -1.55 28.03
CA PHE A 201 23.17 -2.62 27.65
C PHE A 201 23.44 -3.95 28.37
N GLU A 202 24.34 -3.97 29.35
CA GLU A 202 24.76 -5.17 30.11
C GLU A 202 25.17 -6.34 29.20
N LEU A 203 25.82 -6.04 28.05
CA LEU A 203 26.03 -7.02 26.97
C LEU A 203 26.88 -8.21 27.40
N CYS A 204 27.94 -7.99 28.19
CA CYS A 204 28.83 -9.06 28.62
C CYS A 204 28.07 -10.14 29.42
N GLU A 205 27.24 -9.74 30.38
CA GLU A 205 26.50 -10.69 31.23
C GLU A 205 25.43 -11.45 30.43
N ARG A 206 24.82 -10.80 29.43
CA ARG A 206 23.73 -11.40 28.66
C ARG A 206 24.23 -12.33 27.56
N LEU A 207 25.39 -12.05 26.98
CA LEU A 207 26.01 -12.91 25.97
C LEU A 207 26.66 -14.16 26.57
N GLU A 208 27.06 -14.15 27.86
CA GLU A 208 27.53 -15.37 28.55
C GLU A 208 26.54 -16.54 28.44
N ARG A 209 25.22 -16.25 28.39
CA ARG A 209 24.19 -17.28 28.27
C ARG A 209 24.23 -18.02 26.94
N LEU A 210 24.81 -17.45 25.88
CA LEU A 210 25.05 -18.18 24.62
C LEU A 210 25.91 -19.43 24.85
N GLY A 211 26.77 -19.43 25.87
CA GLY A 211 27.55 -20.60 26.29
C GLY A 211 26.71 -21.80 26.74
N ARG A 212 25.45 -21.58 27.14
CA ARG A 212 24.49 -22.63 27.54
C ARG A 212 23.43 -22.88 26.47
N VAL A 213 22.98 -21.83 25.79
CA VAL A 213 21.84 -21.89 24.87
C VAL A 213 22.24 -22.34 23.46
N LEU A 214 23.41 -21.94 22.97
CA LEU A 214 23.85 -22.22 21.61
C LEU A 214 24.74 -23.47 21.59
N ALA A 215 24.57 -24.39 20.64
CA ALA A 215 25.43 -25.57 20.52
C ALA A 215 26.87 -25.17 20.14
N PRO A 216 27.91 -25.94 20.53
CA PRO A 216 29.25 -25.75 19.97
C PRO A 216 29.21 -25.83 18.43
N GLY A 217 29.77 -24.83 17.74
CA GLY A 217 29.66 -24.70 16.27
C GLY A 217 28.33 -24.12 15.77
N GLY A 218 27.36 -23.86 16.65
CA GLY A 218 26.10 -23.18 16.31
C GLY A 218 26.30 -21.70 15.99
N ARG A 219 25.30 -21.08 15.34
CA ARG A 219 25.35 -19.69 14.88
C ARG A 219 24.52 -18.74 15.75
N VAL A 220 25.08 -17.60 16.14
CA VAL A 220 24.33 -16.47 16.69
C VAL A 220 24.15 -15.42 15.59
N LEU A 221 22.94 -14.91 15.43
CA LEU A 221 22.63 -13.77 14.58
C LEU A 221 22.10 -12.63 15.44
N TYR A 222 22.77 -11.48 15.40
CA TYR A 222 22.41 -10.31 16.19
C TYR A 222 22.06 -9.12 15.29
N GLY A 223 20.88 -8.56 15.48
CA GLY A 223 20.37 -7.43 14.71
C GLY A 223 20.08 -6.24 15.62
N HIS A 224 20.53 -5.06 15.23
CA HIS A 224 20.20 -3.82 15.93
C HIS A 224 18.83 -3.30 15.49
N GLY A 225 17.86 -3.24 16.41
CA GLY A 225 16.55 -2.61 16.17
C GLY A 225 16.59 -1.06 16.06
N PRO A 226 15.45 -0.41 15.75
CA PRO A 226 15.37 1.03 15.46
C PRO A 226 15.71 1.95 16.65
N PHE A 227 15.66 1.44 17.89
CA PHE A 227 15.70 2.26 19.10
C PHE A 227 17.09 2.33 19.77
N LEU A 228 18.17 1.96 19.07
CA LEU A 228 19.48 1.69 19.69
C LEU A 228 20.60 2.61 19.23
N GLY A 229 21.45 3.02 20.18
CA GLY A 229 22.76 3.59 19.88
C GLY A 229 23.63 2.51 19.20
N LYS A 230 24.08 2.79 17.97
CA LYS A 230 24.69 1.79 17.09
C LYS A 230 26.20 1.73 17.32
N HIS A 231 26.70 0.57 17.73
CA HIS A 231 28.14 0.32 17.81
C HIS A 231 28.50 -1.10 17.33
N PRO A 232 28.15 -1.48 16.07
CA PRO A 232 28.27 -2.85 15.58
C PRO A 232 29.70 -3.41 15.69
N ALA A 233 30.71 -2.55 15.51
CA ALA A 233 32.11 -2.95 15.64
C ALA A 233 32.50 -3.34 17.07
N ALA A 234 31.83 -2.79 18.10
CA ALA A 234 32.06 -3.24 19.48
C ALA A 234 31.47 -4.64 19.69
N PHE A 235 30.26 -4.89 19.17
CA PHE A 235 29.64 -6.21 19.30
C PHE A 235 30.45 -7.31 18.57
N GLU A 236 31.00 -7.02 17.39
CA GLU A 236 31.93 -7.92 16.69
C GLU A 236 33.15 -8.25 17.55
N ARG A 237 33.84 -7.21 18.05
CA ARG A 237 35.01 -7.37 18.92
C ARG A 237 34.68 -8.14 20.19
N LEU A 238 33.50 -7.94 20.78
CA LEU A 238 33.05 -8.68 21.95
C LEU A 238 32.87 -10.17 21.63
N LEU A 239 32.23 -10.51 20.51
CA LEU A 239 32.07 -11.91 20.08
C LEU A 239 33.43 -12.58 19.79
N GLU A 240 34.32 -11.90 19.07
CA GLU A 240 35.68 -12.40 18.79
C GLU A 240 36.45 -12.63 20.10
N ALA A 241 36.38 -11.67 21.03
CA ALA A 241 37.07 -11.75 22.31
C ALA A 241 36.50 -12.87 23.20
N MET A 242 35.20 -13.16 23.10
CA MET A 242 34.54 -14.30 23.74
C MET A 242 34.90 -15.65 23.09
N GLY A 243 35.56 -15.68 21.94
CA GLY A 243 35.96 -16.92 21.24
C GLY A 243 34.95 -17.40 20.20
N PHE A 244 34.12 -16.53 19.65
CA PHE A 244 33.38 -16.81 18.43
C PHE A 244 34.29 -16.68 17.20
N GLU A 245 34.00 -17.48 16.18
CA GLU A 245 34.69 -17.59 14.91
C GLU A 245 33.74 -17.13 13.78
N GLU A 246 34.25 -16.90 12.58
CA GLU A 246 33.43 -16.50 11.41
C GLU A 246 32.51 -15.31 11.71
N VAL A 247 33.05 -14.28 12.38
CA VAL A 247 32.29 -13.07 12.68
C VAL A 247 32.11 -12.27 11.39
N GLU A 248 30.87 -12.17 10.93
CA GLU A 248 30.50 -11.58 9.66
C GLU A 248 29.47 -10.47 9.86
N ARG A 249 29.67 -9.36 9.14
CA ARG A 249 28.70 -8.28 9.05
C ARG A 249 27.91 -8.38 7.76
N HIS A 250 26.59 -8.37 7.89
CA HIS A 250 25.64 -8.34 6.79
C HIS A 250 24.86 -7.02 6.83
N GLY A 251 24.77 -6.32 5.69
CA GLY A 251 24.11 -5.02 5.58
C GLY A 251 24.99 -3.81 5.90
N SER A 252 24.39 -2.62 5.98
CA SER A 252 25.09 -1.34 6.16
C SER A 252 24.15 -0.25 6.70
N GLY A 253 24.71 0.79 7.32
CA GLY A 253 23.95 1.92 7.85
C GLY A 253 23.07 1.51 9.03
N ASP A 254 21.77 1.76 8.91
CA ASP A 254 20.79 1.44 9.97
C ASP A 254 20.43 -0.06 10.02
N TYR A 255 20.73 -0.82 8.96
CA TYR A 255 20.36 -2.22 8.79
C TYR A 255 21.60 -3.10 8.82
N VAL A 256 22.04 -3.44 10.03
CA VAL A 256 23.23 -4.26 10.27
C VAL A 256 22.84 -5.51 11.04
N LEU A 257 23.26 -6.66 10.53
CA LEU A 257 23.15 -7.97 11.16
C LEU A 257 24.55 -8.55 11.33
N ILE A 258 24.91 -8.96 12.54
CA ILE A 258 26.19 -9.59 12.85
C ILE A 258 25.93 -11.08 13.04
N GLY A 259 26.57 -11.92 12.24
CA GLY A 259 26.56 -13.36 12.39
C GLY A 259 27.89 -13.85 12.95
N ALA A 260 27.86 -14.86 13.82
CA ALA A 260 29.09 -15.50 14.29
C ALA A 260 28.85 -16.98 14.63
N ARG A 261 29.89 -17.80 14.46
CA ARG A 261 29.89 -19.21 14.82
C ARG A 261 30.54 -19.40 16.19
N ARG A 262 29.88 -20.14 17.08
CA ARG A 262 30.45 -20.45 18.41
C ARG A 262 31.68 -21.35 18.28
N GLY A 263 32.81 -20.93 18.83
CA GLY A 263 34.02 -21.76 18.97
C GLY A 263 33.86 -22.87 20.01
N ALA A 264 34.86 -23.75 20.12
CA ALA A 264 34.81 -24.92 21.00
C ALA A 264 34.69 -24.55 22.50
N THR A 265 35.31 -23.45 22.92
CA THR A 265 35.23 -22.91 24.28
C THR A 265 35.01 -21.40 24.21
N LEU A 266 34.09 -20.89 25.04
CA LEU A 266 33.89 -19.45 25.17
C LEU A 266 34.67 -18.91 26.36
N ARG A 267 35.31 -17.75 26.19
CA ARG A 267 35.99 -17.00 27.24
C ARG A 267 34.98 -16.16 28.02
N ASP A 268 35.29 -15.91 29.29
CA ASP A 268 34.47 -15.07 30.16
C ASP A 268 34.49 -13.60 29.66
N ALA A 269 33.33 -13.11 29.26
CA ALA A 269 33.14 -11.76 28.73
C ALA A 269 33.43 -10.67 29.77
N ARG A 270 33.33 -10.96 31.09
CA ARG A 270 33.64 -10.01 32.16
C ARG A 270 35.13 -9.70 32.28
N SER A 271 35.99 -10.63 31.88
CA SER A 271 37.46 -10.47 31.92
C SER A 271 38.00 -9.51 30.85
N LEU A 272 37.18 -9.14 29.87
CA LEU A 272 37.57 -8.39 28.66
C LEU A 272 37.33 -6.86 28.79
N GLY A 273 36.71 -6.41 29.88
CA GLY A 273 36.41 -5.00 30.15
C GLY A 273 37.55 -4.19 30.82
N ALA A 274 38.72 -4.78 31.08
CA ALA A 274 39.87 -4.13 31.71
C ALA A 274 41.10 -4.15 30.78
N ARG A 275 41.63 -2.96 30.44
CA ARG A 275 42.79 -2.77 29.55
C ARG A 275 44.02 -3.55 30.02
N ALA A 276 44.71 -4.22 29.09
CA ALA A 276 46.12 -4.60 29.23
C ALA A 276 46.99 -3.55 28.52
N ALA A 277 47.84 -2.85 29.27
CA ALA A 277 48.89 -1.98 28.75
C ALA A 277 50.10 -2.83 28.34
N VAL A 278 50.63 -2.61 27.13
CA VAL A 278 51.88 -3.22 26.67
C VAL A 278 53.03 -2.32 27.12
N ALA A 279 54.03 -2.92 27.77
CA ALA A 279 55.20 -2.25 28.30
C ALA A 279 56.28 -2.03 27.22
N ASP A 280 56.86 -0.84 27.20
CA ASP A 280 58.04 -0.45 26.42
C ASP A 280 59.29 -1.21 26.87
N ALA A 281 60.12 -1.61 25.90
CA ALA A 281 61.51 -2.01 26.12
C ALA A 281 62.45 -1.02 25.40
N PRO A 282 63.62 -0.67 25.96
CA PRO A 282 64.43 0.44 25.46
C PRO A 282 65.32 0.04 24.28
N ALA A 283 65.50 1.00 23.37
CA ALA A 283 66.36 0.92 22.20
C ALA A 283 67.84 1.19 22.55
N GLU A 284 68.75 0.39 21.97
CA GLU A 284 70.18 0.69 21.89
C GLU A 284 70.55 1.16 20.47
N GLU A 285 71.32 2.24 20.39
CA GLU A 285 71.81 2.87 19.15
C GLU A 285 72.82 1.99 18.40
N PRO A 286 72.86 2.06 17.05
CA PRO A 286 73.84 1.26 16.32
C PRO A 286 74.69 1.99 15.25
N PRO A 287 75.77 1.32 14.76
CA PRO A 287 76.89 1.95 14.08
C PRO A 287 76.72 2.12 12.55
N ALA A 288 77.64 2.90 11.98
CA ALA A 288 77.54 3.63 10.71
C ALA A 288 77.73 2.88 9.36
N ASP A 289 77.37 1.60 9.22
CA ASP A 289 77.36 0.95 7.88
C ASP A 289 76.35 -0.20 7.71
N ARG A 290 75.09 0.12 7.98
CA ARG A 290 73.98 -0.84 7.99
C ARG A 290 73.30 -1.03 6.63
N ALA A 291 73.31 -0.03 5.77
CA ALA A 291 72.63 -0.07 4.47
C ALA A 291 73.31 -1.03 3.49
N GLU A 292 74.65 -1.07 3.45
CA GLU A 292 75.40 -1.98 2.58
C GLU A 292 75.23 -3.44 3.00
N GLN A 293 75.26 -3.71 4.30
CA GLN A 293 75.01 -5.05 4.84
C GLN A 293 73.57 -5.51 4.60
N ALA A 294 72.60 -4.60 4.63
CA ALA A 294 71.21 -4.90 4.29
C ALA A 294 71.02 -5.19 2.79
N ARG A 295 71.73 -4.48 1.91
CA ARG A 295 71.78 -4.79 0.47
C ARG A 295 72.31 -6.20 0.21
N ALA A 296 73.44 -6.55 0.84
CA ALA A 296 74.04 -7.88 0.69
C ALA A 296 73.10 -8.99 1.20
N ALA A 297 72.41 -8.76 2.33
CA ALA A 297 71.44 -9.70 2.87
C ALA A 297 70.23 -9.89 1.93
N LEU A 298 69.72 -8.83 1.31
CA LEU A 298 68.63 -8.94 0.32
C LEU A 298 69.06 -9.67 -0.95
N ALA A 299 70.27 -9.41 -1.44
CA ALA A 299 70.82 -10.13 -2.60
C ALA A 299 71.00 -11.63 -2.32
N ALA A 300 71.28 -12.00 -1.07
CA ALA A 300 71.33 -13.38 -0.61
C ALA A 300 69.95 -14.00 -0.30
N GLY A 301 68.85 -13.25 -0.45
CA GLY A 301 67.48 -13.69 -0.16
C GLY A 301 67.08 -13.66 1.32
N ASP A 302 67.91 -13.14 2.21
CA ASP A 302 67.64 -13.05 3.65
C ASP A 302 67.03 -11.69 4.03
N ALA A 303 65.74 -11.54 3.72
CA ALA A 303 64.98 -10.32 3.97
C ALA A 303 64.84 -9.98 5.48
N ARG A 304 64.84 -10.98 6.37
CA ARG A 304 64.77 -10.75 7.83
C ARG A 304 66.07 -10.18 8.36
N ALA A 305 67.20 -10.72 7.91
CA ALA A 305 68.53 -10.22 8.25
C ALA A 305 68.76 -8.79 7.71
N ALA A 306 68.18 -8.45 6.55
CA ALA A 306 68.19 -7.09 6.02
C ALA A 306 67.39 -6.11 6.89
N LEU A 307 66.19 -6.49 7.35
CA LEU A 307 65.35 -5.64 8.20
C LEU A 307 65.97 -5.36 9.57
N ALA A 308 66.57 -6.37 10.21
CA ALA A 308 67.27 -6.20 11.48
C ALA A 308 68.44 -5.22 11.38
N ARG A 309 69.12 -5.18 10.22
CA ARG A 309 70.21 -4.23 9.96
C ARG A 309 69.69 -2.83 9.69
N LEU A 310 68.51 -2.68 9.10
CA LEU A 310 67.90 -1.39 8.77
C LEU A 310 67.13 -0.76 9.94
N GLU A 311 67.11 -1.37 11.11
CA GLU A 311 66.47 -0.82 12.31
C GLU A 311 67.17 0.48 12.75
N GLY A 312 66.40 1.55 12.97
CA GLY A 312 66.93 2.87 13.32
C GLY A 312 67.68 3.63 12.22
N VAL A 313 67.79 3.08 11.00
CA VAL A 313 68.47 3.75 9.87
C VAL A 313 67.45 4.56 9.06
N GLU A 314 67.67 5.87 8.96
CA GLU A 314 66.83 6.77 8.16
C GLU A 314 67.48 7.12 6.82
N GLY A 315 66.66 7.57 5.86
CA GLY A 315 67.11 7.98 4.53
C GLY A 315 66.42 7.21 3.40
N ASP A 316 66.49 7.81 2.21
CA ASP A 316 65.79 7.35 1.00
C ASP A 316 66.13 5.90 0.61
N GLU A 317 67.43 5.60 0.60
CA GLU A 317 67.96 4.28 0.26
C GLU A 317 67.60 3.22 1.33
N ALA A 318 67.64 3.59 2.61
CA ALA A 318 67.25 2.69 3.70
C ALA A 318 65.75 2.37 3.67
N ALA A 319 64.91 3.36 3.33
CA ALA A 319 63.48 3.19 3.13
C ALA A 319 63.16 2.26 1.95
N GLU A 320 63.88 2.40 0.83
CA GLU A 320 63.75 1.52 -0.33
C GLU A 320 64.13 0.08 0.00
N LEU A 321 65.27 -0.15 0.64
CA LEU A 321 65.73 -1.49 1.02
C LEU A 321 64.80 -2.14 2.05
N ARG A 322 64.28 -1.38 3.01
CA ARG A 322 63.28 -1.84 3.98
C ARG A 322 61.99 -2.26 3.26
N GLY A 323 61.57 -1.46 2.27
CA GLY A 323 60.45 -1.76 1.39
C GLY A 323 60.61 -3.06 0.61
N ARG A 324 61.77 -3.24 -0.04
CA ARG A 324 62.13 -4.46 -0.77
C ARG A 324 62.13 -5.69 0.15
N ALA A 325 62.68 -5.56 1.36
CA ALA A 325 62.72 -6.64 2.34
C ALA A 325 61.32 -7.06 2.80
N TRP A 326 60.45 -6.10 3.15
CA TRP A 326 59.08 -6.41 3.53
C TRP A 326 58.27 -7.02 2.39
N ALA A 327 58.45 -6.53 1.16
CA ALA A 327 57.80 -7.08 -0.03
C ALA A 327 58.23 -8.55 -0.29
N ALA A 328 59.52 -8.87 -0.14
CA ALA A 328 60.03 -10.22 -0.27
C ALA A 328 59.44 -11.20 0.78
N LEU A 329 59.03 -10.68 1.95
CA LEU A 329 58.34 -11.43 3.01
C LEU A 329 56.81 -11.48 2.85
N GLY A 330 56.24 -10.89 1.79
CA GLY A 330 54.79 -10.78 1.60
C GLY A 330 54.08 -9.82 2.57
N ARG A 331 54.85 -9.02 3.32
CA ARG A 331 54.39 -8.03 4.31
C ARG A 331 54.09 -6.70 3.61
N TRP A 332 53.05 -6.67 2.78
CA TRP A 332 52.78 -5.57 1.85
C TRP A 332 52.45 -4.22 2.52
N ARG A 333 51.83 -4.23 3.70
CA ARG A 333 51.47 -3.00 4.44
C ARG A 333 52.73 -2.28 4.93
N GLU A 334 53.70 -3.03 5.42
CA GLU A 334 54.98 -2.50 5.90
C GLU A 334 55.88 -2.12 4.74
N ALA A 335 55.81 -2.87 3.63
CA ALA A 335 56.49 -2.52 2.39
C ALA A 335 55.99 -1.16 1.86
N GLU A 336 54.68 -0.95 1.78
CA GLU A 336 54.12 0.33 1.30
C GLU A 336 54.51 1.51 2.20
N ALA A 337 54.42 1.33 3.52
CA ALA A 337 54.78 2.38 4.49
C ALA A 337 56.27 2.78 4.39
N ALA A 338 57.16 1.80 4.18
CA ALA A 338 58.58 2.07 3.96
C ALA A 338 58.82 2.74 2.59
N LEU A 339 58.22 2.21 1.52
CA LEU A 339 58.41 2.72 0.15
C LEU A 339 57.78 4.11 -0.06
N ALA A 340 56.80 4.51 0.75
CA ALA A 340 56.24 5.85 0.72
C ALA A 340 57.26 6.95 1.06
N GLN A 341 58.32 6.59 1.80
CA GLN A 341 59.42 7.48 2.18
C GLN A 341 60.57 7.48 1.17
N ALA A 342 60.51 6.64 0.14
CA ALA A 342 61.52 6.53 -0.91
C ALA A 342 61.12 7.30 -2.18
N ALA A 343 62.07 7.99 -2.81
CA ALA A 343 61.89 8.88 -3.95
C ALA A 343 62.31 8.25 -5.29
N GLY A 344 63.00 7.11 -5.26
CA GLY A 344 63.45 6.37 -6.45
C GLY A 344 62.32 5.80 -7.32
N GLU A 345 62.53 5.70 -8.63
CA GLU A 345 61.53 5.13 -9.55
C GLU A 345 61.28 3.63 -9.29
N GLU A 346 62.32 2.85 -8.99
CA GLU A 346 62.19 1.43 -8.66
C GLU A 346 61.41 1.22 -7.35
N ALA A 347 61.63 2.10 -6.36
CA ALA A 347 60.85 2.12 -5.14
C ALA A 347 59.37 2.43 -5.41
N ARG A 348 59.07 3.38 -6.32
CA ARG A 348 57.69 3.70 -6.73
C ARG A 348 57.01 2.57 -7.50
N ASP A 349 57.73 1.85 -8.37
CA ASP A 349 57.23 0.67 -9.06
C ASP A 349 56.85 -0.44 -8.06
N LEU A 350 57.71 -0.69 -7.08
CA LEU A 350 57.43 -1.67 -6.03
C LEU A 350 56.31 -1.20 -5.09
N ARG A 351 56.21 0.11 -4.81
CA ARG A 351 55.12 0.70 -4.04
C ARG A 351 53.78 0.53 -4.74
N ALA A 352 53.75 0.78 -6.06
CA ALA A 352 52.55 0.58 -6.87
C ALA A 352 52.08 -0.88 -6.83
N ARG A 353 53.02 -1.84 -6.89
CA ARG A 353 52.70 -3.26 -6.68
C ARG A 353 52.17 -3.53 -5.28
N ALA A 354 52.81 -3.01 -4.23
CA ALA A 354 52.35 -3.17 -2.85
C ALA A 354 50.94 -2.62 -2.63
N LEU A 355 50.63 -1.44 -3.19
CA LEU A 355 49.30 -0.83 -3.16
C LEU A 355 48.25 -1.73 -3.84
N VAL A 356 48.57 -2.32 -5.00
CA VAL A 356 47.68 -3.28 -5.68
C VAL A 356 47.49 -4.56 -4.86
N GLU A 357 48.53 -5.12 -4.25
CA GLU A 357 48.36 -6.31 -3.38
C GLU A 357 47.54 -6.02 -2.12
N LEU A 358 47.56 -4.78 -1.62
CA LEU A 358 46.74 -4.32 -0.49
C LEU A 358 45.28 -3.98 -0.87
N GLY A 359 44.89 -4.12 -2.14
CA GLY A 359 43.56 -3.70 -2.60
C GLY A 359 43.40 -2.18 -2.79
N ARG A 360 44.49 -1.41 -2.64
CA ARG A 360 44.56 0.06 -2.77
C ARG A 360 45.02 0.49 -4.17
N GLY A 361 44.68 -0.28 -5.20
CA GLY A 361 45.13 -0.04 -6.58
C GLY A 361 44.78 1.32 -7.16
N ALA A 362 43.71 1.97 -6.67
CA ALA A 362 43.32 3.32 -7.10
C ALA A 362 44.45 4.35 -6.89
N GLU A 363 45.22 4.21 -5.81
CA GLU A 363 46.35 5.10 -5.48
C GLU A 363 47.57 4.85 -6.37
N ALA A 364 47.65 3.67 -7.00
CA ALA A 364 48.73 3.30 -7.90
C ALA A 364 48.45 3.67 -9.37
N LEU A 365 47.22 4.07 -9.72
CA LEU A 365 46.79 4.25 -11.11
C LEU A 365 47.60 5.29 -11.88
N GLU A 366 47.77 6.49 -11.33
CA GLU A 366 48.48 7.59 -12.02
C GLU A 366 49.92 7.19 -12.40
N TRP A 367 50.57 6.40 -11.53
CA TRP A 367 51.92 5.90 -11.79
C TRP A 367 51.91 4.76 -12.82
N LEU A 368 51.05 3.76 -12.62
CA LEU A 368 50.95 2.59 -13.51
C LEU A 368 50.51 2.99 -14.94
N GLU A 369 49.60 3.95 -15.09
CA GLU A 369 49.15 4.46 -16.40
C GLU A 369 50.31 5.06 -17.20
N ARG A 370 51.22 5.76 -16.54
CA ARG A 370 52.42 6.35 -17.17
C ARG A 370 53.49 5.31 -17.50
N ARG A 371 53.65 4.28 -16.67
CA ARG A 371 54.81 3.36 -16.74
C ARG A 371 54.53 2.00 -17.36
N ALA A 372 53.28 1.55 -17.47
CA ALA A 372 52.97 0.18 -17.90
C ALA A 372 53.46 -0.14 -19.33
N GLY A 373 53.45 0.83 -20.25
CA GLY A 373 53.98 0.66 -21.61
C GLY A 373 53.41 -0.59 -22.32
N ARG A 374 54.30 -1.45 -22.84
CA ARG A 374 53.98 -2.79 -23.40
C ARG A 374 54.42 -3.93 -22.49
N ASP A 375 54.82 -3.64 -21.25
CA ASP A 375 55.34 -4.63 -20.31
C ASP A 375 54.19 -5.49 -19.76
N PRO A 376 54.17 -6.82 -20.02
CA PRO A 376 53.07 -7.67 -19.60
C PRO A 376 52.83 -7.70 -18.09
N GLU A 377 53.88 -7.60 -17.26
CA GLU A 377 53.71 -7.64 -15.80
C GLU A 377 53.07 -6.35 -15.28
N ARG A 378 53.55 -5.20 -15.75
CA ARG A 378 52.98 -3.90 -15.39
C ARG A 378 51.57 -3.72 -15.95
N LEU A 379 51.27 -4.23 -17.14
CA LEU A 379 49.92 -4.24 -17.70
C LEU A 379 48.96 -5.11 -16.86
N ARG A 380 49.41 -6.26 -16.34
CA ARG A 380 48.59 -7.06 -15.40
C ARG A 380 48.33 -6.30 -14.10
N LEU A 381 49.34 -5.62 -13.55
CA LEU A 381 49.17 -4.79 -12.35
C LEU A 381 48.21 -3.62 -12.60
N LEU A 382 48.32 -2.94 -13.75
CA LEU A 382 47.41 -1.86 -14.15
C LEU A 382 45.97 -2.37 -14.32
N ALA A 383 45.77 -3.53 -14.94
CA ALA A 383 44.45 -4.13 -15.09
C ALA A 383 43.82 -4.48 -13.73
N ARG A 384 44.60 -5.06 -12.81
CA ARG A 384 44.17 -5.31 -11.42
C ARG A 384 43.86 -4.02 -10.67
N ALA A 385 44.67 -2.98 -10.84
CA ALA A 385 44.45 -1.67 -10.23
C ALA A 385 43.13 -1.03 -10.70
N TYR A 386 42.85 -1.05 -12.01
CA TYR A 386 41.57 -0.59 -12.56
C TYR A 386 40.39 -1.41 -12.01
N ALA A 387 40.57 -2.73 -11.91
CA ALA A 387 39.54 -3.61 -11.40
C ALA A 387 39.22 -3.34 -9.92
N GLN A 388 40.22 -3.05 -9.08
CA GLN A 388 40.05 -2.66 -7.67
C GLN A 388 39.40 -1.29 -7.52
N ALA A 389 39.69 -0.36 -8.44
CA ALA A 389 39.04 0.94 -8.49
C ALA A 389 37.60 0.91 -9.07
N GLY A 390 37.07 -0.28 -9.39
CA GLY A 390 35.73 -0.43 -9.98
C GLY A 390 35.61 0.09 -11.41
N ARG A 391 36.74 0.20 -12.14
CA ARG A 391 36.83 0.63 -13.55
C ARG A 391 37.01 -0.59 -14.47
N GLU A 392 36.02 -1.48 -14.52
CA GLU A 392 36.14 -2.76 -15.25
C GLU A 392 36.32 -2.56 -16.77
N ALA A 393 35.68 -1.55 -17.37
CA ALA A 393 35.85 -1.28 -18.80
C ALA A 393 37.31 -0.94 -19.16
N ASP A 394 37.99 -0.18 -18.29
CA ASP A 394 39.41 0.14 -18.48
C ASP A 394 40.29 -1.09 -18.23
N ALA A 395 39.96 -1.90 -17.22
CA ALA A 395 40.65 -3.17 -16.98
C ALA A 395 40.54 -4.10 -18.21
N LEU A 396 39.35 -4.23 -18.82
CA LEU A 396 39.14 -5.04 -20.03
C LEU A 396 39.96 -4.52 -21.22
N ARG A 397 40.07 -3.21 -21.42
CA ARG A 397 40.97 -2.63 -22.46
C ARG A 397 42.41 -3.04 -22.25
N VAL A 398 42.87 -3.05 -21.01
CA VAL A 398 44.24 -3.45 -20.68
C VAL A 398 44.43 -4.96 -20.87
N TYR A 399 43.46 -5.78 -20.44
CA TYR A 399 43.49 -7.23 -20.68
C TYR A 399 43.49 -7.58 -22.17
N ALA A 400 42.74 -6.86 -23.00
CA ALA A 400 42.74 -7.07 -24.46
C ALA A 400 44.12 -6.83 -25.09
N ARG A 401 44.96 -5.95 -24.52
CA ARG A 401 46.32 -5.68 -25.00
C ARG A 401 47.33 -6.77 -24.64
N LEU A 402 47.06 -7.59 -23.61
CA LEU A 402 48.02 -8.59 -23.13
C LEU A 402 48.21 -9.75 -24.12
N GLY A 403 47.16 -10.11 -24.86
CA GLY A 403 47.18 -11.25 -25.81
C GLY A 403 47.48 -12.61 -25.15
N GLY A 404 47.22 -13.71 -25.88
CA GLY A 404 47.57 -15.07 -25.42
C GLY A 404 46.49 -15.76 -24.55
N GLU A 405 46.89 -16.83 -23.85
CA GLU A 405 46.01 -17.62 -22.98
C GLU A 405 45.39 -16.76 -21.85
N ARG A 406 44.14 -17.08 -21.45
CA ARG A 406 43.30 -16.27 -20.55
C ARG A 406 44.09 -15.75 -19.33
N PRO A 407 44.36 -14.44 -19.23
CA PRO A 407 45.17 -13.88 -18.16
C PRO A 407 44.49 -14.07 -16.79
N PRO A 408 45.26 -14.36 -15.72
CA PRO A 408 44.71 -14.49 -14.39
C PRO A 408 44.01 -13.20 -13.95
N GLY A 409 42.81 -13.35 -13.38
CA GLY A 409 41.97 -12.24 -12.91
C GLY A 409 41.00 -11.66 -13.94
N LEU A 410 41.12 -11.99 -15.24
CA LEU A 410 40.17 -11.55 -16.28
C LEU A 410 38.74 -12.02 -15.99
N GLU A 411 38.56 -13.28 -15.57
CA GLU A 411 37.24 -13.85 -15.28
C GLU A 411 36.51 -13.08 -14.17
N ALA A 412 37.21 -12.72 -13.10
CA ALA A 412 36.64 -11.90 -12.03
C ALA A 412 36.24 -10.49 -12.49
N VAL A 413 36.94 -9.93 -13.50
CA VAL A 413 36.55 -8.65 -14.11
C VAL A 413 35.32 -8.81 -14.98
N LEU A 414 35.26 -9.84 -15.83
CA LEU A 414 34.11 -10.14 -16.68
C LEU A 414 32.86 -10.46 -15.85
N GLU A 415 33.00 -11.15 -14.72
CA GLU A 415 31.92 -11.44 -13.78
C GLU A 415 31.38 -10.14 -13.15
N ARG A 416 32.26 -9.28 -12.61
CA ARG A 416 31.85 -7.97 -12.07
C ARG A 416 31.22 -7.08 -13.13
N PHE A 417 31.77 -7.09 -14.35
CA PHE A 417 31.23 -6.34 -15.48
C PHE A 417 29.82 -6.84 -15.83
N SER A 418 29.63 -8.16 -15.95
CA SER A 418 28.32 -8.79 -16.18
C SER A 418 27.34 -8.48 -15.05
N GLY A 419 27.77 -8.54 -13.79
CA GLY A 419 26.94 -8.18 -12.64
C GLY A 419 26.50 -6.71 -12.62
N LYS A 420 27.33 -5.78 -13.13
CA LYS A 420 26.91 -4.38 -13.38
C LYS A 420 25.86 -4.33 -14.49
N LEU A 421 26.09 -4.99 -15.61
CA LEU A 421 25.16 -5.01 -16.74
C LEU A 421 23.81 -5.67 -16.42
N PHE A 422 23.80 -6.70 -15.59
CA PHE A 422 22.57 -7.34 -15.14
C PHE A 422 21.70 -6.36 -14.32
N ARG A 423 22.32 -5.53 -13.47
CA ARG A 423 21.61 -4.46 -12.74
C ARG A 423 21.06 -3.39 -13.68
N GLU A 424 21.83 -3.02 -14.70
CA GLU A 424 21.41 -2.07 -15.74
C GLU A 424 20.23 -2.62 -16.57
N LEU A 425 20.25 -3.92 -16.92
CA LEU A 425 19.17 -4.61 -17.60
C LEU A 425 17.89 -4.60 -16.76
N ARG A 426 17.99 -4.94 -15.46
CA ARG A 426 16.84 -4.85 -14.52
C ARG A 426 16.31 -3.43 -14.35
N ALA A 427 17.17 -2.42 -14.48
CA ALA A 427 16.77 -1.02 -14.48
C ALA A 427 16.19 -0.53 -15.82
N GLY A 428 16.03 -1.42 -16.81
CA GLY A 428 15.48 -1.09 -18.13
C GLY A 428 16.44 -0.30 -19.04
N ARG A 429 17.74 -0.19 -18.70
CA ARG A 429 18.73 0.58 -19.45
C ARG A 429 19.31 -0.23 -20.63
N LEU A 430 18.43 -0.68 -21.54
CA LEU A 430 18.74 -1.60 -22.63
C LEU A 430 19.87 -1.08 -23.55
N ALA A 431 19.83 0.20 -23.91
CA ALA A 431 20.84 0.81 -24.78
C ALA A 431 22.25 0.78 -24.16
N GLU A 432 22.35 0.97 -22.84
CA GLU A 432 23.63 0.92 -22.14
C GLU A 432 24.17 -0.51 -22.08
N VAL A 433 23.31 -1.48 -21.78
CA VAL A 433 23.69 -2.90 -21.79
C VAL A 433 24.17 -3.31 -23.18
N SER A 434 23.41 -2.97 -24.23
CA SER A 434 23.81 -3.32 -25.60
C SER A 434 25.14 -2.68 -26.00
N ARG A 435 25.36 -1.39 -25.71
CA ARG A 435 26.65 -0.73 -26.02
C ARG A 435 27.82 -1.37 -25.29
N ARG A 436 27.62 -1.78 -24.03
CA ARG A 436 28.68 -2.36 -23.20
C ARG A 436 29.02 -3.80 -23.56
N VAL A 437 28.04 -4.59 -23.99
CA VAL A 437 28.30 -5.92 -24.56
C VAL A 437 29.01 -5.79 -25.90
N GLU A 438 28.56 -4.88 -26.78
CA GLU A 438 29.24 -4.56 -28.05
C GLU A 438 30.68 -4.09 -27.81
N PHE A 439 30.91 -3.23 -26.82
CA PHE A 439 32.27 -2.84 -26.42
C PHE A 439 33.15 -4.02 -26.02
N ALA A 440 32.61 -5.01 -25.30
CA ALA A 440 33.37 -6.21 -24.95
C ALA A 440 33.67 -7.06 -26.19
N GLU A 441 32.69 -7.21 -27.10
CA GLU A 441 32.83 -7.89 -28.39
C GLU A 441 33.92 -7.25 -29.27
N ASP A 442 33.91 -5.92 -29.38
CA ASP A 442 34.86 -5.12 -30.16
C ASP A 442 36.30 -5.24 -29.63
N LEU A 443 36.46 -5.38 -28.30
CA LEU A 443 37.77 -5.61 -27.69
C LEU A 443 38.29 -7.03 -27.97
N SER A 444 37.43 -8.03 -27.81
CA SER A 444 37.74 -9.42 -28.18
C SER A 444 36.45 -10.26 -28.19
N PRO A 445 36.19 -11.06 -29.24
CA PRO A 445 35.09 -12.02 -29.25
C PRO A 445 35.11 -13.00 -28.07
N ASP A 446 36.29 -13.30 -27.53
CA ASP A 446 36.48 -14.26 -26.42
C ASP A 446 36.05 -13.69 -25.06
N PHE A 447 35.80 -12.38 -24.97
CA PHE A 447 35.24 -11.75 -23.77
C PHE A 447 33.75 -11.98 -23.63
N LEU A 448 33.06 -12.39 -24.70
CA LEU A 448 31.63 -12.70 -24.66
C LEU A 448 31.37 -14.02 -23.94
N THR A 449 31.29 -13.96 -22.61
CA THR A 449 30.85 -15.08 -21.78
C THR A 449 29.38 -15.43 -22.05
N ARG A 450 28.93 -16.58 -21.54
CA ARG A 450 27.52 -17.00 -21.63
C ARG A 450 26.59 -15.92 -21.06
N GLU A 451 26.98 -15.32 -19.94
CA GLU A 451 26.24 -14.25 -19.28
C GLU A 451 26.19 -12.98 -20.12
N LEU A 452 27.30 -12.57 -20.73
CA LEU A 452 27.32 -11.38 -21.59
C LEU A 452 26.54 -11.58 -22.89
N LEU A 453 26.61 -12.77 -23.49
CA LEU A 453 25.77 -13.14 -24.63
C LEU A 453 24.29 -13.10 -24.27
N TYR A 454 23.91 -13.65 -23.11
CA TYR A 454 22.53 -13.60 -22.60
C TYR A 454 22.06 -12.16 -22.39
N LEU A 455 22.84 -11.34 -21.69
CA LEU A 455 22.54 -9.93 -21.45
C LEU A 455 22.43 -9.14 -22.76
N GLY A 456 23.33 -9.41 -23.70
CA GLY A 456 23.35 -8.81 -25.03
C GLY A 456 22.11 -9.19 -25.86
N LEU A 457 21.72 -10.47 -25.82
CA LEU A 457 20.53 -10.98 -26.49
C LEU A 457 19.27 -10.26 -25.99
N HIS A 458 19.05 -10.22 -24.67
CA HIS A 458 17.89 -9.53 -24.10
C HIS A 458 17.88 -8.03 -24.40
N ALA A 459 19.03 -7.36 -24.33
CA ALA A 459 19.14 -5.95 -24.68
C ALA A 459 18.88 -5.69 -26.17
N ALA A 460 19.32 -6.58 -27.06
CA ALA A 460 19.11 -6.48 -28.50
C ALA A 460 17.64 -6.74 -28.88
N LEU A 461 17.01 -7.78 -28.31
CA LEU A 461 15.58 -8.06 -28.50
C LEU A 461 14.73 -6.90 -28.02
N GLY A 462 14.95 -6.39 -26.80
CA GLY A 462 14.19 -5.27 -26.27
C GLY A 462 14.30 -3.99 -27.11
N GLN A 463 15.43 -3.77 -27.79
CA GLN A 463 15.66 -2.66 -28.71
C GLN A 463 15.32 -2.96 -30.18
N ARG A 464 14.80 -4.15 -30.50
CA ARG A 464 14.45 -4.58 -31.86
C ARG A 464 15.64 -4.62 -32.82
N LEU A 465 16.84 -4.89 -32.30
CA LEU A 465 18.07 -5.06 -33.08
C LEU A 465 18.20 -6.51 -33.54
N TRP A 466 17.31 -6.94 -34.43
CA TRP A 466 17.11 -8.36 -34.78
C TRP A 466 18.36 -9.09 -35.24
N ALA A 467 19.14 -8.49 -36.15
CA ALA A 467 20.37 -9.10 -36.64
C ALA A 467 21.43 -9.28 -35.53
N ARG A 468 21.44 -8.40 -34.52
CA ARG A 468 22.35 -8.52 -33.37
C ARG A 468 21.85 -9.59 -32.39
N ALA A 469 20.55 -9.59 -32.12
CA ALA A 469 19.90 -10.63 -31.31
C ALA A 469 20.16 -12.02 -31.89
N GLU A 470 19.99 -12.18 -33.21
CA GLU A 470 20.24 -13.45 -33.91
C GLU A 470 21.69 -13.93 -33.74
N ARG A 471 22.69 -13.04 -33.89
CA ARG A 471 24.10 -13.41 -33.68
C ARG A 471 24.39 -13.90 -32.27
N TYR A 472 23.90 -13.19 -31.25
CA TYR A 472 24.11 -13.61 -29.86
C TYR A 472 23.34 -14.88 -29.52
N ALA A 473 22.10 -15.00 -30.01
CA ALA A 473 21.30 -16.20 -29.86
C ALA A 473 21.94 -17.41 -30.53
N ARG A 474 22.52 -17.27 -31.73
CA ARG A 474 23.25 -18.32 -32.44
C ARG A 474 24.43 -18.83 -31.62
N ARG A 475 25.25 -17.92 -31.07
CA ARG A 475 26.38 -18.31 -30.21
C ARG A 475 25.93 -19.05 -28.95
N LEU A 476 24.87 -18.57 -28.29
CA LEU A 476 24.27 -19.27 -27.14
C LEU A 476 23.74 -20.65 -27.54
N TYR A 477 23.10 -20.74 -28.70
CA TYR A 477 22.55 -21.98 -29.23
C TYR A 477 23.63 -23.03 -29.48
N ASP A 478 24.74 -22.62 -30.11
CA ASP A 478 25.91 -23.45 -30.38
C ASP A 478 26.60 -23.91 -29.08
N LEU A 479 26.50 -23.10 -28.01
CA LEU A 479 26.96 -23.45 -26.65
C LEU A 479 26.00 -24.38 -25.90
N GLY A 480 24.86 -24.75 -26.48
CA GLY A 480 23.86 -25.61 -25.87
C GLY A 480 22.81 -24.89 -25.02
N GLU A 481 22.86 -23.56 -24.92
CA GLU A 481 22.00 -22.78 -24.04
C GLU A 481 20.57 -22.63 -24.61
N VAL A 482 19.56 -22.87 -23.77
CA VAL A 482 18.12 -22.78 -24.11
C VAL A 482 17.74 -21.37 -24.57
N SER A 483 18.32 -20.36 -23.92
CA SER A 483 18.14 -18.94 -24.27
C SER A 483 18.57 -18.64 -25.71
N GLY A 484 19.50 -19.40 -26.27
CA GLY A 484 19.88 -19.30 -27.68
C GLY A 484 18.77 -19.79 -28.62
N ALA A 485 18.15 -20.93 -28.31
CA ALA A 485 17.06 -21.49 -29.12
C ALA A 485 15.84 -20.55 -29.12
N VAL A 486 15.42 -20.10 -27.95
CA VAL A 486 14.33 -19.11 -27.81
C VAL A 486 14.72 -17.79 -28.47
N GLY A 487 15.95 -17.30 -28.25
CA GLY A 487 16.44 -16.06 -28.86
C GLY A 487 16.42 -16.08 -30.38
N LEU A 488 16.74 -17.21 -31.01
CA LEU A 488 16.65 -17.38 -32.46
C LEU A 488 15.19 -17.32 -32.91
N ALA A 489 14.28 -18.04 -32.25
CA ALA A 489 12.86 -17.96 -32.57
C ALA A 489 12.34 -16.52 -32.48
N LEU A 490 12.63 -15.80 -31.39
CA LEU A 490 12.21 -14.40 -31.21
C LEU A 490 12.83 -13.46 -32.26
N ALA A 491 14.11 -13.62 -32.59
CA ALA A 491 14.78 -12.78 -33.58
C ALA A 491 14.22 -12.97 -34.99
N HIS A 492 13.89 -14.21 -35.37
CA HIS A 492 13.29 -14.54 -36.67
C HIS A 492 11.82 -14.09 -36.75
N LEU A 493 11.06 -14.25 -35.67
CA LEU A 493 9.69 -13.73 -35.54
C LEU A 493 9.63 -12.21 -35.41
N ARG A 494 10.78 -11.55 -35.14
CA ARG A 494 10.90 -10.10 -34.92
C ARG A 494 10.01 -9.60 -33.78
N ILE A 495 9.91 -10.39 -32.73
CA ILE A 495 9.18 -10.07 -31.50
C ILE A 495 10.11 -9.90 -30.31
N ARG A 496 9.69 -9.07 -29.37
CA ARG A 496 10.51 -8.77 -28.18
C ARG A 496 10.26 -9.73 -27.04
N ASP A 497 9.01 -10.17 -26.88
CA ASP A 497 8.54 -10.96 -25.74
C ASP A 497 7.22 -11.67 -26.08
N VAL A 498 6.72 -12.45 -25.13
CA VAL A 498 5.55 -13.31 -25.18
C VAL A 498 4.25 -12.61 -25.59
N ASP A 499 4.08 -11.33 -25.24
CA ASP A 499 2.83 -10.59 -25.50
C ASP A 499 2.60 -10.37 -27.00
N GLU A 500 3.67 -10.40 -27.79
CA GLU A 500 3.62 -10.25 -29.24
C GLU A 500 3.38 -11.60 -29.93
N VAL A 501 3.47 -12.74 -29.23
CA VAL A 501 3.32 -14.09 -29.83
C VAL A 501 1.94 -14.29 -30.45
N GLU A 502 0.89 -13.71 -29.87
CA GLU A 502 -0.48 -13.92 -30.36
C GLU A 502 -0.82 -13.22 -31.66
N SER A 503 -0.05 -12.19 -32.04
CA SER A 503 -0.27 -11.44 -33.28
C SER A 503 0.54 -11.96 -34.46
N ILE A 504 1.33 -13.02 -34.26
CA ILE A 504 2.22 -13.58 -35.30
C ILE A 504 1.43 -14.45 -36.27
N GLU A 505 1.68 -14.34 -37.57
CA GLU A 505 1.02 -15.22 -38.54
C GLU A 505 1.46 -16.68 -38.37
N ARG A 506 0.54 -17.62 -38.63
CA ARG A 506 0.81 -19.05 -38.51
C ARG A 506 2.08 -19.48 -39.26
N ALA A 507 2.26 -18.99 -40.48
CA ALA A 507 3.39 -19.35 -41.35
C ALA A 507 4.74 -18.97 -40.74
N ASP A 508 4.81 -17.86 -40.00
CA ASP A 508 6.03 -17.42 -39.34
C ASP A 508 6.33 -18.28 -38.11
N LEU A 509 5.31 -18.71 -37.35
CA LEU A 509 5.47 -19.67 -36.26
C LEU A 509 5.97 -21.04 -36.76
N GLU A 510 5.45 -21.51 -37.90
CA GLU A 510 5.92 -22.75 -38.55
C GLU A 510 7.41 -22.65 -38.95
N ALA A 511 7.86 -21.49 -39.41
CA ALA A 511 9.25 -21.28 -39.82
C ALA A 511 10.25 -21.38 -38.66
N VAL A 512 9.84 -21.07 -37.42
CA VAL A 512 10.69 -21.13 -36.22
C VAL A 512 10.42 -22.33 -35.32
N GLU A 513 9.46 -23.19 -35.68
CA GLU A 513 9.08 -24.39 -34.94
C GLU A 513 10.28 -25.28 -34.54
N PRO A 514 11.32 -25.49 -35.39
CA PRO A 514 12.48 -26.28 -34.97
C PRO A 514 13.19 -25.73 -33.75
N TYR A 515 13.34 -24.40 -33.65
CA TYR A 515 13.98 -23.75 -32.51
C TYR A 515 13.11 -23.80 -31.25
N LEU A 516 11.79 -23.62 -31.41
CA LEU A 516 10.85 -23.74 -30.30
C LEU A 516 10.80 -25.17 -29.75
N THR A 517 10.79 -26.16 -30.64
CA THR A 517 10.77 -27.59 -30.26
C THR A 517 12.06 -27.96 -29.53
N ASP A 518 13.21 -27.49 -30.00
CA ASP A 518 14.50 -27.72 -29.34
C ASP A 518 14.57 -27.00 -27.99
N ALA A 519 14.04 -25.78 -27.87
CA ALA A 519 13.94 -25.10 -26.58
C ALA A 519 13.13 -25.92 -25.56
N VAL A 520 11.94 -26.42 -25.94
CA VAL A 520 11.10 -27.28 -25.09
C VAL A 520 11.80 -28.59 -24.73
N ALA A 521 12.50 -29.21 -25.68
CA ALA A 521 13.22 -30.46 -25.45
C ALA A 521 14.39 -30.30 -24.47
N ARG A 522 15.08 -29.15 -24.49
CA ARG A 522 16.22 -28.87 -23.61
C ARG A 522 15.79 -28.47 -22.19
N SER A 523 14.74 -27.67 -22.07
CA SER A 523 14.20 -27.19 -20.81
C SER A 523 12.85 -26.61 -21.10
N GLU A 524 11.75 -27.22 -20.63
CA GLU A 524 10.33 -26.84 -20.81
C GLU A 524 10.06 -25.32 -20.81
N GLU A 525 10.47 -24.63 -21.88
CA GLU A 525 10.61 -23.18 -21.83
C GLU A 525 9.22 -22.56 -22.04
N PRO A 526 8.75 -21.70 -21.14
CA PRO A 526 7.36 -21.24 -21.15
C PRO A 526 6.89 -20.54 -22.43
N LEU A 527 7.72 -19.66 -23.00
CA LEU A 527 7.43 -18.97 -24.25
C LEU A 527 7.42 -19.95 -25.41
N ALA A 528 8.35 -20.90 -25.44
CA ALA A 528 8.38 -21.93 -26.48
C ALA A 528 7.16 -22.85 -26.42
N LEU A 529 6.75 -23.26 -25.21
CA LEU A 529 5.52 -24.02 -24.97
C LEU A 529 4.28 -23.24 -25.39
N LEU A 530 4.20 -21.94 -25.07
CA LEU A 530 3.08 -21.09 -25.48
C LEU A 530 2.99 -20.95 -27.00
N ALA A 531 4.11 -20.63 -27.67
CA ALA A 531 4.16 -20.44 -29.11
C ALA A 531 3.83 -21.73 -29.87
N LEU A 532 4.35 -22.89 -29.42
CA LEU A 532 3.98 -24.18 -29.96
C LEU A 532 2.51 -24.51 -29.67
N GLY A 533 2.01 -24.24 -28.46
CA GLY A 533 0.62 -24.44 -28.10
C GLY A 533 -0.34 -23.66 -29.02
N ARG A 534 -0.01 -22.40 -29.28
CA ARG A 534 -0.72 -21.54 -30.25
C ARG A 534 -0.64 -22.12 -31.67
N LEU A 535 0.55 -22.51 -32.12
CA LEU A 535 0.73 -23.12 -33.45
C LEU A 535 -0.13 -24.39 -33.60
N ARG A 536 -0.16 -25.25 -32.58
CA ARG A 536 -1.01 -26.45 -32.57
C ARG A 536 -2.50 -26.11 -32.59
N TYR A 537 -2.92 -25.06 -31.88
CA TYR A 537 -4.30 -24.57 -31.94
C TYR A 537 -4.69 -24.14 -33.36
N GLU A 538 -3.84 -23.36 -34.04
CA GLU A 538 -4.08 -22.90 -35.42
C GLU A 538 -4.00 -24.02 -36.46
N GLN A 539 -3.28 -25.10 -36.16
CA GLN A 539 -3.26 -26.34 -36.94
C GLN A 539 -4.48 -27.26 -36.67
N GLY A 540 -5.35 -26.91 -35.72
CA GLY A 540 -6.49 -27.75 -35.31
C GLY A 540 -6.11 -28.94 -34.44
N ARG A 541 -4.88 -29.02 -33.94
CA ARG A 541 -4.36 -30.09 -33.07
C ARG A 541 -4.65 -29.76 -31.60
N TYR A 542 -5.93 -29.66 -31.25
CA TYR A 542 -6.38 -29.08 -29.98
C TYR A 542 -5.90 -29.84 -28.72
N GLU A 543 -5.81 -31.18 -28.75
CA GLU A 543 -5.29 -31.96 -27.60
C GLU A 543 -3.79 -31.76 -27.37
N GLU A 544 -3.03 -31.49 -28.42
CA GLU A 544 -1.62 -31.14 -28.28
C GLU A 544 -1.46 -29.70 -27.81
N ALA A 545 -2.26 -28.78 -28.36
CA ALA A 545 -2.32 -27.41 -27.90
C ALA A 545 -2.64 -27.33 -26.40
N ARG A 546 -3.65 -28.08 -25.94
CA ARG A 546 -4.03 -28.17 -24.52
C ARG A 546 -2.85 -28.59 -23.65
N ARG A 547 -2.16 -29.68 -23.99
CA ARG A 547 -1.01 -30.18 -23.23
C ARG A 547 0.12 -29.17 -23.15
N LEU A 548 0.46 -28.55 -24.28
CA LEU A 548 1.52 -27.53 -24.34
C LEU A 548 1.17 -26.28 -23.54
N LEU A 549 -0.08 -25.82 -23.60
CA LEU A 549 -0.54 -24.64 -22.86
C LEU A 549 -0.68 -24.89 -21.35
N GLU A 550 -1.09 -26.10 -20.94
CA GLU A 550 -1.07 -26.51 -19.54
C GLU A 550 0.36 -26.55 -18.99
N GLN A 551 1.32 -27.04 -19.77
CA GLN A 551 2.75 -27.02 -19.42
C GLN A 551 3.27 -25.58 -19.37
N ALA A 552 2.95 -24.75 -20.37
CA ALA A 552 3.33 -23.33 -20.40
C ALA A 552 2.84 -22.62 -19.14
N ALA A 553 1.58 -22.81 -18.75
CA ALA A 553 0.99 -22.19 -17.57
C ALA A 553 1.64 -22.65 -16.25
N ARG A 554 2.21 -23.86 -16.18
CA ARG A 554 2.93 -24.37 -15.00
C ARG A 554 4.38 -23.87 -14.94
N ALA A 555 5.04 -23.78 -16.09
CA ALA A 555 6.44 -23.41 -16.18
C ALA A 555 6.65 -21.88 -16.11
N ALA A 556 5.67 -21.08 -16.58
CA ALA A 556 5.81 -19.64 -16.64
C ALA A 556 5.58 -18.91 -15.30
N ARG A 557 5.95 -17.64 -15.26
CA ARG A 557 5.64 -16.69 -14.18
C ARG A 557 5.17 -15.36 -14.79
N GLY A 558 4.21 -14.70 -14.14
CA GLY A 558 3.73 -13.37 -14.56
C GLY A 558 2.83 -13.41 -15.80
N ALA A 559 2.95 -12.39 -16.67
CA ALA A 559 2.10 -12.21 -17.86
C ALA A 559 1.98 -13.44 -18.80
N PRO A 560 3.05 -14.21 -19.11
CA PRO A 560 2.94 -15.41 -19.93
C PRO A 560 1.93 -16.45 -19.41
N VAL A 561 1.73 -16.55 -18.09
CA VAL A 561 0.74 -17.45 -17.47
C VAL A 561 -0.67 -17.05 -17.90
N GLY A 562 -0.93 -15.74 -17.95
CA GLY A 562 -2.20 -15.18 -18.39
C GLY A 562 -2.50 -15.52 -19.85
N ALA A 563 -1.53 -15.32 -20.73
CA ALA A 563 -1.63 -15.67 -22.16
C ALA A 563 -1.88 -17.17 -22.36
N ALA A 564 -1.14 -18.03 -21.64
CA ALA A 564 -1.33 -19.47 -21.68
C ALA A 564 -2.75 -19.89 -21.27
N TYR A 565 -3.27 -19.37 -20.15
CA TYR A 565 -4.62 -19.70 -19.69
C TYR A 565 -5.71 -19.15 -20.60
N ARG A 566 -5.49 -18.01 -21.24
CA ARG A 566 -6.46 -17.44 -22.19
C ARG A 566 -6.59 -18.33 -23.43
N LEU A 567 -5.46 -18.67 -24.08
CA LEU A 567 -5.48 -19.59 -25.21
C LEU A 567 -5.99 -20.98 -24.79
N LEU A 568 -5.64 -21.43 -23.57
CA LEU A 568 -6.17 -22.69 -23.04
C LEU A 568 -7.70 -22.64 -22.91
N ALA A 569 -8.29 -21.53 -22.49
CA ALA A 569 -9.74 -21.38 -22.44
C ALA A 569 -10.37 -21.54 -23.83
N GLU A 570 -9.78 -20.93 -24.87
CA GLU A 570 -10.24 -21.10 -26.26
C GLU A 570 -10.10 -22.55 -26.75
N VAL A 571 -8.98 -23.20 -26.43
CA VAL A 571 -8.76 -24.62 -26.78
C VAL A 571 -9.79 -25.52 -26.09
N LEU A 572 -10.09 -25.26 -24.81
CA LEU A 572 -11.10 -25.98 -24.06
C LEU A 572 -12.50 -25.77 -24.65
N GLU A 573 -12.82 -24.57 -25.14
CA GLU A 573 -14.07 -24.33 -25.87
C GLU A 573 -14.13 -25.15 -27.17
N ARG A 574 -13.05 -25.22 -27.96
CA ARG A 574 -12.99 -26.04 -29.18
C ARG A 574 -13.08 -27.54 -28.93
N LEU A 575 -12.58 -27.99 -27.77
CA LEU A 575 -12.67 -29.39 -27.32
C LEU A 575 -14.02 -29.71 -26.66
N GLU A 576 -14.96 -28.75 -26.60
CA GLU A 576 -16.26 -28.90 -25.93
C GLU A 576 -16.11 -29.36 -24.47
N ALA A 577 -15.05 -28.89 -23.79
CA ALA A 577 -14.82 -29.19 -22.40
C ALA A 577 -15.94 -28.62 -21.50
N PRO A 578 -16.16 -29.19 -20.31
CA PRO A 578 -17.15 -28.67 -19.38
C PRO A 578 -16.95 -27.17 -19.12
N LEU A 579 -18.02 -26.39 -19.24
CA LEU A 579 -17.99 -24.93 -19.12
C LEU A 579 -17.30 -24.41 -17.84
N PRO A 580 -17.39 -25.07 -16.66
CA PRO A 580 -16.64 -24.64 -15.48
C PRO A 580 -15.12 -24.69 -15.67
N GLN A 581 -14.60 -25.62 -16.48
CA GLN A 581 -13.18 -25.69 -16.80
C GLN A 581 -12.75 -24.54 -17.71
N VAL A 582 -13.57 -24.20 -18.71
CA VAL A 582 -13.38 -23.05 -19.60
C VAL A 582 -13.36 -21.75 -18.79
N LEU A 583 -14.38 -21.54 -17.96
CA LEU A 583 -14.51 -20.36 -17.11
C LEU A 583 -13.36 -20.29 -16.08
N GLY A 584 -12.96 -21.42 -15.51
CA GLY A 584 -11.80 -21.51 -14.61
C GLY A 584 -10.49 -21.13 -15.30
N ALA A 585 -10.31 -21.46 -16.58
CA ALA A 585 -9.17 -20.99 -17.37
C ALA A 585 -9.23 -19.48 -17.61
N HIS A 586 -10.39 -18.91 -17.97
CA HIS A 586 -10.56 -17.46 -18.08
C HIS A 586 -10.30 -16.73 -16.75
N LYS A 587 -10.76 -17.26 -15.61
CA LYS A 587 -10.47 -16.71 -14.28
C LYS A 587 -8.97 -16.67 -14.01
N ARG A 588 -8.26 -17.77 -14.27
CA ARG A 588 -6.80 -17.82 -14.09
C ARG A 588 -6.09 -16.87 -15.05
N ALA A 589 -6.55 -16.75 -16.29
CA ALA A 589 -6.01 -15.78 -17.25
C ALA A 589 -6.15 -14.34 -16.72
N HIS A 590 -7.33 -13.98 -16.23
CA HIS A 590 -7.63 -12.64 -15.70
C HIS A 590 -6.68 -12.23 -14.56
N ALA A 591 -6.30 -13.17 -13.69
CA ALA A 591 -5.39 -12.91 -12.57
C ALA A 591 -4.00 -12.41 -12.98
N PHE A 592 -3.56 -12.71 -14.21
CA PHE A 592 -2.26 -12.28 -14.75
C PHE A 592 -2.39 -11.25 -15.87
N HIS A 593 -3.50 -11.27 -16.60
CA HIS A 593 -3.81 -10.33 -17.67
C HIS A 593 -5.27 -9.86 -17.53
N PRO A 594 -5.51 -8.69 -16.91
CA PRO A 594 -6.86 -8.21 -16.62
C PRO A 594 -7.73 -8.09 -17.87
N TYR A 595 -8.99 -8.51 -17.75
CA TYR A 595 -9.96 -8.42 -18.82
C TYR A 595 -10.70 -7.08 -18.72
N PRO A 596 -11.11 -6.51 -19.86
CA PRO A 596 -11.93 -5.30 -19.85
C PRO A 596 -13.30 -5.58 -19.19
N PRO A 597 -13.94 -4.58 -18.57
CA PRO A 597 -15.23 -4.71 -17.90
C PRO A 597 -16.33 -5.40 -18.72
N GLY A 598 -16.42 -5.10 -20.03
CA GLY A 598 -17.38 -5.76 -20.91
C GLY A 598 -17.20 -7.27 -20.99
N ARG A 599 -15.95 -7.75 -21.04
CA ARG A 599 -15.64 -9.18 -21.10
C ARG A 599 -15.91 -9.87 -19.76
N LEU A 600 -15.63 -9.19 -18.64
CA LEU A 600 -15.94 -9.72 -17.31
C LEU A 600 -17.45 -9.88 -17.10
N LEU A 601 -18.26 -8.92 -17.56
CA LEU A 601 -19.71 -9.05 -17.53
C LEU A 601 -20.20 -10.22 -18.37
N GLU A 602 -19.69 -10.39 -19.60
CA GLU A 602 -20.03 -11.54 -20.45
C GLU A 602 -19.69 -12.89 -19.77
N LEU A 603 -18.52 -12.98 -19.13
CA LEU A 603 -18.11 -14.19 -18.40
C LEU A 603 -19.00 -14.44 -17.18
N ALA A 604 -19.40 -13.40 -16.46
CA ALA A 604 -20.33 -13.50 -15.34
C ALA A 604 -21.73 -13.96 -15.79
N GLU A 605 -22.25 -13.39 -16.89
CA GLU A 605 -23.53 -13.79 -17.50
C GLU A 605 -23.50 -15.25 -17.96
N ARG A 606 -22.43 -15.67 -18.65
CA ARG A 606 -22.22 -17.05 -19.09
C ARG A 606 -22.15 -18.02 -17.90
N ALA A 607 -21.44 -17.65 -16.83
CA ALA A 607 -21.35 -18.46 -15.61
C ALA A 607 -22.73 -18.60 -14.94
N ALA A 608 -23.48 -17.50 -14.79
CA ALA A 608 -24.81 -17.53 -14.18
C ALA A 608 -25.81 -18.36 -15.01
N ALA A 609 -25.80 -18.22 -16.33
CA ALA A 609 -26.65 -19.01 -17.23
C ALA A 609 -26.36 -20.52 -17.14
N ALA A 610 -25.14 -20.89 -16.76
CA ALA A 610 -24.73 -22.28 -16.57
C ALA A 610 -25.00 -22.83 -15.16
N GLY A 611 -25.55 -22.03 -14.25
CA GLY A 611 -25.72 -22.40 -12.85
C GLY A 611 -24.43 -22.33 -12.00
N GLU A 612 -23.35 -21.77 -12.55
CA GLU A 612 -22.06 -21.61 -11.86
C GLU A 612 -22.03 -20.30 -11.04
N GLU A 613 -22.88 -20.23 -10.00
CA GLU A 613 -23.05 -19.01 -9.20
C GLU A 613 -21.75 -18.48 -8.58
N VAL A 614 -20.87 -19.38 -8.12
CA VAL A 614 -19.60 -18.99 -7.49
C VAL A 614 -18.71 -18.25 -8.49
N LEU A 615 -18.52 -18.84 -9.69
CA LEU A 615 -17.73 -18.21 -10.75
C LEU A 615 -18.38 -16.91 -11.23
N ALA A 616 -19.71 -16.85 -11.32
CA ALA A 616 -20.43 -15.64 -11.68
C ALA A 616 -20.17 -14.49 -10.69
N ARG A 617 -20.25 -14.76 -9.38
CA ARG A 617 -19.93 -13.79 -8.33
C ARG A 617 -18.46 -13.38 -8.35
N GLU A 618 -17.54 -14.30 -8.62
CA GLU A 618 -16.12 -13.98 -8.74
C GLU A 618 -15.83 -13.03 -9.92
N PHE A 619 -16.45 -13.26 -11.09
CA PHE A 619 -16.31 -12.35 -12.23
C PHE A 619 -16.97 -10.99 -11.96
N LEU A 620 -18.09 -10.93 -11.24
CA LEU A 620 -18.68 -9.68 -10.76
C LEU A 620 -17.76 -8.93 -9.78
N GLY A 621 -17.08 -9.65 -8.89
CA GLY A 621 -16.06 -9.10 -8.01
C GLY A 621 -14.93 -8.45 -8.80
N ALA A 622 -14.36 -9.18 -9.76
CA ALA A 622 -13.32 -8.68 -10.67
C ALA A 622 -13.78 -7.46 -11.49
N LEU A 623 -15.04 -7.46 -11.94
CA LEU A 623 -15.65 -6.34 -12.65
C LEU A 623 -15.70 -5.07 -11.78
N ARG A 624 -16.04 -5.21 -10.50
CA ARG A 624 -16.04 -4.10 -9.53
C ARG A 624 -14.64 -3.56 -9.28
N GLU A 625 -13.64 -4.44 -9.18
CA GLU A 625 -12.23 -4.04 -9.00
C GLU A 625 -11.68 -3.30 -10.22
N THR A 626 -12.05 -3.73 -11.43
CA THR A 626 -11.63 -3.09 -12.69
C THR A 626 -12.31 -1.73 -12.89
N GLY A 627 -13.51 -1.56 -12.35
CA GLY A 627 -14.24 -0.29 -12.33
C GLY A 627 -15.45 -0.29 -13.27
N LEU A 628 -16.61 0.05 -12.72
CA LEU A 628 -17.90 0.05 -13.45
C LEU A 628 -18.07 1.23 -14.42
N ALA A 629 -17.19 2.24 -14.37
CA ALA A 629 -17.31 3.45 -15.18
C ALA A 629 -17.04 3.21 -16.67
N GLU A 630 -16.22 2.22 -17.00
CA GLU A 630 -15.87 1.87 -18.39
C GLU A 630 -16.93 0.95 -19.04
N LEU A 631 -17.90 0.45 -18.28
CA LEU A 631 -18.98 -0.36 -18.82
C LEU A 631 -19.95 0.53 -19.63
N PRO A 632 -20.31 0.16 -20.88
CA PRO A 632 -21.28 0.93 -21.65
C PRO A 632 -22.61 1.06 -20.90
N ARG A 633 -23.18 2.27 -20.86
CA ARG A 633 -24.45 2.54 -20.14
C ARG A 633 -25.60 1.61 -20.56
N ALA A 634 -25.62 1.17 -21.82
CA ALA A 634 -26.61 0.20 -22.32
C ALA A 634 -26.57 -1.14 -21.58
N ARG A 635 -25.41 -1.53 -21.03
CA ARG A 635 -25.20 -2.79 -20.29
C ARG A 635 -25.46 -2.65 -18.78
N THR A 636 -25.71 -1.44 -18.27
CA THR A 636 -26.03 -1.23 -16.84
C THR A 636 -27.27 -2.01 -16.42
N GLY A 637 -28.28 -2.10 -17.29
CA GLY A 637 -29.48 -2.89 -17.00
C GLY A 637 -29.21 -4.39 -16.86
N ASP A 638 -28.31 -4.94 -17.69
CA ASP A 638 -27.89 -6.35 -17.61
C ASP A 638 -27.15 -6.62 -16.31
N LEU A 639 -26.19 -5.75 -15.98
CA LEU A 639 -25.42 -5.82 -14.74
C LEU A 639 -26.33 -5.79 -13.50
N VAL A 640 -27.27 -4.86 -13.45
CA VAL A 640 -28.20 -4.72 -12.30
C VAL A 640 -29.07 -5.96 -12.15
N ARG A 641 -29.59 -6.53 -13.25
CA ARG A 641 -30.37 -7.78 -13.20
C ARG A 641 -29.54 -8.96 -12.70
N LEU A 642 -28.29 -9.05 -13.16
CA LEU A 642 -27.39 -10.13 -12.76
C LEU A 642 -27.02 -10.04 -11.28
N ILE A 643 -26.71 -8.84 -10.78
CA ILE A 643 -26.44 -8.60 -9.36
C ILE A 643 -27.69 -8.89 -8.53
N GLU A 644 -28.88 -8.46 -8.98
CA GLU A 644 -30.12 -8.73 -8.26
C GLU A 644 -30.36 -10.24 -8.09
N ALA A 645 -30.13 -11.02 -9.15
CA ALA A 645 -30.28 -12.47 -9.11
C ALA A 645 -29.25 -13.17 -8.23
N LEU A 646 -27.99 -12.72 -8.23
CA LEU A 646 -26.89 -13.41 -7.55
C LEU A 646 -26.62 -12.90 -6.12
N GLU A 647 -26.86 -11.62 -5.84
CA GLU A 647 -26.46 -10.93 -4.60
C GLU A 647 -27.62 -10.21 -3.92
N GLY A 648 -28.76 -10.05 -4.62
CA GLY A 648 -29.99 -9.48 -4.07
C GLY A 648 -30.22 -8.00 -4.39
N ALA A 649 -31.39 -7.52 -4.00
CA ALA A 649 -31.90 -6.21 -4.41
C ALA A 649 -31.09 -5.03 -3.87
N TRP A 650 -30.47 -5.15 -2.68
CA TRP A 650 -29.66 -4.08 -2.08
C TRP A 650 -28.40 -3.76 -2.91
N GLU A 651 -27.63 -4.77 -3.30
CA GLU A 651 -26.42 -4.56 -4.10
C GLU A 651 -26.74 -4.08 -5.51
N ALA A 652 -27.82 -4.59 -6.10
CA ALA A 652 -28.33 -4.12 -7.39
C ALA A 652 -28.77 -2.65 -7.31
N PHE A 653 -29.46 -2.26 -6.23
CA PHE A 653 -29.86 -0.88 -5.96
C PHE A 653 -28.64 0.02 -5.86
N ARG A 654 -27.62 -0.33 -5.07
CA ARG A 654 -26.42 0.50 -4.90
C ARG A 654 -25.72 0.81 -6.22
N VAL A 655 -25.51 -0.21 -7.05
CA VAL A 655 -24.88 -0.04 -8.37
C VAL A 655 -25.72 0.86 -9.28
N LEU A 656 -27.04 0.66 -9.32
CA LEU A 656 -27.94 1.50 -10.11
C LEU A 656 -27.96 2.95 -9.59
N TRP A 657 -28.09 3.12 -8.27
CA TRP A 657 -28.21 4.42 -7.62
C TRP A 657 -26.95 5.28 -7.82
N ASP A 658 -25.76 4.69 -7.70
CA ASP A 658 -24.50 5.36 -7.99
C ASP A 658 -24.40 5.79 -9.47
N ALA A 659 -24.93 4.97 -10.40
CA ALA A 659 -24.97 5.32 -11.82
C ALA A 659 -25.96 6.47 -12.09
N LEU A 660 -27.10 6.49 -11.42
CA LEU A 660 -28.10 7.56 -11.52
C LEU A 660 -27.60 8.89 -10.95
N ALA A 661 -26.87 8.87 -9.83
CA ALA A 661 -26.29 10.07 -9.22
C ALA A 661 -25.32 10.81 -10.18
N ARG A 662 -24.68 10.08 -11.11
CA ARG A 662 -23.80 10.63 -12.15
C ARG A 662 -24.54 11.07 -13.42
N THR A 663 -25.87 10.97 -13.45
CA THR A 663 -26.70 11.27 -14.63
C THR A 663 -27.67 12.40 -14.29
N PRO A 664 -27.32 13.67 -14.59
CA PRO A 664 -28.22 14.80 -14.36
C PRO A 664 -29.53 14.62 -15.14
N GLY A 665 -30.67 14.79 -14.46
CA GLY A 665 -31.99 14.65 -15.08
C GLY A 665 -32.37 13.22 -15.44
N ALA A 666 -31.97 12.23 -14.64
CA ALA A 666 -32.40 10.84 -14.81
C ALA A 666 -33.93 10.74 -14.99
N GLY A 667 -34.34 10.08 -16.07
CA GLY A 667 -35.75 9.94 -16.41
C GLY A 667 -36.53 9.09 -15.40
N PRO A 668 -37.86 9.25 -15.32
CA PRO A 668 -38.71 8.54 -14.38
C PRO A 668 -38.59 7.02 -14.48
N GLU A 669 -38.35 6.47 -15.67
CA GLU A 669 -38.22 5.02 -15.91
C GLU A 669 -36.99 4.42 -15.20
N ALA A 670 -35.88 5.15 -15.14
CA ALA A 670 -34.66 4.67 -14.48
C ALA A 670 -34.77 4.78 -12.94
N LEU A 671 -35.47 5.81 -12.46
CA LEU A 671 -35.78 5.99 -11.04
C LEU A 671 -36.85 5.00 -10.55
N GLU A 672 -37.79 4.61 -11.41
CA GLU A 672 -38.76 3.54 -11.12
C GLU A 672 -38.06 2.22 -10.81
N GLN A 673 -37.02 1.87 -11.59
CA GLN A 673 -36.25 0.65 -11.35
C GLN A 673 -35.51 0.71 -9.99
N ALA A 674 -34.95 1.87 -9.63
CA ALA A 674 -34.31 2.06 -8.33
C ALA A 674 -35.33 1.96 -7.18
N TYR A 675 -36.51 2.57 -7.33
CA TYR A 675 -37.61 2.44 -6.38
C TYR A 675 -38.09 0.97 -6.25
N ARG A 676 -38.25 0.24 -7.36
CA ARG A 676 -38.60 -1.18 -7.32
C ARG A 676 -37.59 -1.99 -6.51
N LEU A 677 -36.31 -1.76 -6.73
CA LEU A 677 -35.22 -2.43 -6.02
C LEU A 677 -35.16 -2.06 -4.53
N SER A 678 -35.64 -0.87 -4.15
CA SER A 678 -35.60 -0.43 -2.75
C SER A 678 -36.73 -0.95 -1.87
N ARG A 679 -37.81 -1.48 -2.47
CA ARG A 679 -38.99 -2.00 -1.75
C ARG A 679 -38.67 -3.07 -0.69
N PRO A 680 -37.75 -4.03 -0.89
CA PRO A 680 -37.41 -5.03 0.14
C PRO A 680 -36.79 -4.44 1.41
N PHE A 681 -36.26 -3.21 1.35
CA PHE A 681 -35.60 -2.50 2.46
C PHE A 681 -36.20 -1.10 2.64
N ALA A 682 -37.52 -0.99 2.52
CA ALA A 682 -38.23 0.28 2.48
C ALA A 682 -38.10 1.16 3.75
N ALA A 683 -37.56 0.61 4.86
CA ALA A 683 -37.32 1.34 6.10
C ALA A 683 -35.98 2.10 6.12
N GLU A 684 -35.08 1.82 5.18
CA GLU A 684 -33.77 2.48 5.08
C GLU A 684 -33.89 3.86 4.42
N GLU A 685 -33.02 4.80 4.79
CA GLU A 685 -33.01 6.16 4.26
C GLU A 685 -32.83 6.19 2.73
N GLU A 686 -32.03 5.27 2.19
CA GLU A 686 -31.82 5.12 0.76
C GLU A 686 -33.12 4.81 0.00
N ALA A 687 -34.00 4.01 0.58
CA ALA A 687 -35.27 3.66 -0.04
C ALA A 687 -36.23 4.84 -0.06
N GLU A 688 -36.27 5.64 1.02
CA GLU A 688 -37.02 6.90 1.07
C GLU A 688 -36.52 7.89 0.03
N ARG A 689 -35.20 8.02 -0.12
CA ARG A 689 -34.59 8.90 -1.13
C ARG A 689 -34.92 8.45 -2.56
N ALA A 690 -34.91 7.15 -2.82
CA ALA A 690 -35.30 6.61 -4.12
C ALA A 690 -36.77 6.88 -4.46
N LEU A 691 -37.67 6.66 -3.49
CA LEU A 691 -39.09 6.99 -3.64
C LEU A 691 -39.30 8.49 -3.89
N ALA A 692 -38.70 9.35 -3.06
CA ALA A 692 -38.81 10.80 -3.20
C ALA A 692 -38.27 11.31 -4.54
N ALA A 693 -37.14 10.77 -5.00
CA ALA A 693 -36.58 11.11 -6.31
C ALA A 693 -37.50 10.67 -7.46
N TYR A 694 -38.08 9.47 -7.38
CA TYR A 694 -39.01 8.96 -8.38
C TYR A 694 -40.30 9.79 -8.45
N VAL A 695 -40.94 10.04 -7.30
CA VAL A 695 -42.13 10.90 -7.19
C VAL A 695 -41.83 12.31 -7.70
N GLY A 696 -40.70 12.89 -7.29
CA GLY A 696 -40.22 14.19 -7.78
C GLY A 696 -40.07 14.23 -9.30
N ALA A 697 -39.48 13.20 -9.90
CA ALA A 697 -39.31 13.11 -11.35
C ALA A 697 -40.66 12.99 -12.08
N LEU A 698 -41.59 12.16 -11.60
CA LEU A 698 -42.95 12.07 -12.15
C LEU A 698 -43.65 13.44 -12.14
N ASN A 699 -43.51 14.16 -11.04
CA ASN A 699 -44.11 15.47 -10.86
C ASN A 699 -43.53 16.52 -11.83
N GLN A 700 -42.21 16.54 -12.01
CA GLN A 700 -41.54 17.42 -12.99
C GLN A 700 -41.96 17.13 -14.43
N HIS A 701 -42.28 15.88 -14.76
CA HIS A 701 -42.73 15.47 -16.09
C HIS A 701 -44.26 15.57 -16.28
N GLY A 702 -44.98 16.24 -15.37
CA GLY A 702 -46.42 16.43 -15.45
C GLY A 702 -47.25 15.16 -15.15
N ARG A 703 -46.62 14.07 -14.70
CA ARG A 703 -47.26 12.78 -14.37
C ARG A 703 -47.77 12.77 -12.92
N ALA A 704 -48.49 13.81 -12.54
CA ALA A 704 -48.92 14.06 -11.15
C ALA A 704 -49.88 12.99 -10.59
N GLN A 705 -50.73 12.41 -11.46
CA GLN A 705 -51.65 11.34 -11.06
C GLN A 705 -50.93 10.02 -10.79
N GLU A 706 -49.85 9.73 -11.52
CA GLU A 706 -49.04 8.53 -11.30
C GLU A 706 -48.25 8.63 -9.99
N ALA A 707 -47.69 9.82 -9.71
CA ALA A 707 -47.06 10.10 -8.42
C ALA A 707 -48.04 9.94 -7.24
N LEU A 708 -49.30 10.34 -7.42
CA LEU A 708 -50.34 10.11 -6.41
C LEU A 708 -50.58 8.61 -6.19
N ALA A 709 -50.77 7.83 -7.26
CA ALA A 709 -51.01 6.39 -7.16
C ALA A 709 -49.85 5.64 -6.46
N VAL A 710 -48.60 6.04 -6.71
CA VAL A 710 -47.42 5.47 -6.03
C VAL A 710 -47.48 5.76 -4.52
N LEU A 711 -47.76 7.00 -4.12
CA LEU A 711 -47.83 7.38 -2.71
C LEU A 711 -49.02 6.73 -1.99
N GLU A 712 -50.18 6.62 -2.63
CA GLU A 712 -51.35 5.91 -2.09
C GLU A 712 -51.02 4.44 -1.82
N ALA A 713 -50.36 3.75 -2.77
CA ALA A 713 -49.95 2.36 -2.60
C ALA A 713 -48.89 2.16 -1.50
N GLU A 714 -47.98 3.12 -1.32
CA GLU A 714 -46.99 3.07 -0.25
C GLU A 714 -47.60 3.34 1.13
N VAL A 715 -48.53 4.29 1.23
CA VAL A 715 -49.29 4.57 2.47
C VAL A 715 -50.21 3.40 2.81
N GLU A 716 -50.82 2.73 1.85
CA GLU A 716 -51.62 1.53 2.10
C GLU A 716 -50.79 0.42 2.77
N ARG A 717 -49.55 0.22 2.30
CA ARG A 717 -48.61 -0.75 2.91
C ARG A 717 -48.07 -0.30 4.26
N ARG A 718 -47.85 1.00 4.43
CA ARG A 718 -47.19 1.61 5.59
C ARG A 718 -48.01 2.80 6.12
N PRO A 719 -49.17 2.53 6.73
CA PRO A 719 -50.20 3.55 7.00
C PRO A 719 -49.85 4.59 8.06
N HIS A 720 -48.76 4.38 8.79
CA HIS A 720 -48.34 5.21 9.94
C HIS A 720 -46.99 5.90 9.75
N VAL A 721 -46.32 5.71 8.61
CA VAL A 721 -45.04 6.39 8.35
C VAL A 721 -45.31 7.86 8.07
N LEU A 722 -44.95 8.73 9.01
CA LEU A 722 -45.23 10.17 8.94
C LEU A 722 -44.68 10.83 7.67
N GLY A 723 -43.47 10.45 7.23
CA GLY A 723 -42.89 10.95 5.98
C GLY A 723 -43.79 10.70 4.77
N LEU A 724 -44.34 9.49 4.64
CA LEU A 724 -45.24 9.13 3.54
C LEU A 724 -46.59 9.83 3.63
N LEU A 725 -47.13 10.00 4.84
CA LEU A 725 -48.37 10.75 5.06
C LEU A 725 -48.18 12.23 4.67
N PHE A 726 -47.02 12.82 4.97
CA PHE A 726 -46.69 14.18 4.55
C PHE A 726 -46.60 14.28 3.03
N ASP A 727 -45.83 13.39 2.39
CA ASP A 727 -45.66 13.38 0.93
C ASP A 727 -47.01 13.19 0.21
N LEU A 728 -47.90 12.32 0.72
CA LEU A 728 -49.24 12.10 0.18
C LEU A 728 -50.15 13.32 0.38
N ALA A 729 -50.14 13.94 1.56
CA ALA A 729 -50.95 15.13 1.83
C ALA A 729 -50.53 16.30 0.94
N GLU A 730 -49.23 16.54 0.77
CA GLU A 730 -48.69 17.55 -0.13
C GLU A 730 -49.03 17.25 -1.60
N GLN A 731 -49.03 15.98 -2.01
CA GLN A 731 -49.44 15.59 -3.36
C GLN A 731 -50.92 15.90 -3.62
N TYR A 732 -51.80 15.65 -2.66
CA TYR A 732 -53.21 16.05 -2.75
C TYR A 732 -53.38 17.58 -2.80
N GLU A 733 -52.64 18.33 -1.99
CA GLU A 733 -52.63 19.80 -2.05
C GLU A 733 -52.20 20.31 -3.42
N ARG A 734 -51.16 19.72 -4.02
CA ARG A 734 -50.70 20.10 -5.36
C ARG A 734 -51.74 19.82 -6.44
N LEU A 735 -52.55 18.78 -6.26
CA LEU A 735 -53.68 18.45 -7.13
C LEU A 735 -54.96 19.24 -6.78
N ALA A 736 -54.88 20.20 -5.85
CA ALA A 736 -56.01 20.98 -5.33
C ALA A 736 -57.13 20.13 -4.70
N ARG A 737 -56.80 18.91 -4.25
CA ARG A 737 -57.70 17.96 -3.56
C ARG A 737 -57.63 18.16 -2.05
N PHE A 738 -58.07 19.35 -1.60
CA PHE A 738 -57.84 19.81 -0.23
C PHE A 738 -58.60 18.99 0.82
N THR A 739 -59.75 18.42 0.48
CA THR A 739 -60.52 17.59 1.42
C THR A 739 -59.79 16.29 1.74
N GLU A 740 -59.20 15.66 0.73
CA GLU A 740 -58.36 14.47 0.89
C GLU A 740 -57.05 14.80 1.61
N ALA A 741 -56.41 15.93 1.27
CA ALA A 741 -55.23 16.41 1.98
C ALA A 741 -55.51 16.60 3.48
N GLN A 742 -56.64 17.21 3.84
CA GLN A 742 -57.06 17.37 5.25
C GLN A 742 -57.20 16.02 5.95
N ALA A 743 -57.84 15.03 5.32
CA ALA A 743 -57.98 13.70 5.90
C ALA A 743 -56.62 13.03 6.17
N VAL A 744 -55.66 13.17 5.24
CA VAL A 744 -54.30 12.64 5.42
C VAL A 744 -53.53 13.40 6.51
N TRP A 745 -53.63 14.72 6.57
CA TRP A 745 -53.02 15.52 7.63
C TRP A 745 -53.59 15.20 9.02
N LYS A 746 -54.91 14.89 9.14
CA LYS A 746 -55.51 14.43 10.40
C LYS A 746 -54.89 13.11 10.85
N ARG A 747 -54.75 12.15 9.93
CA ARG A 747 -54.03 10.88 10.21
C ARG A 747 -52.58 11.12 10.64
N ALA A 748 -51.90 12.09 10.02
CA ALA A 748 -50.53 12.45 10.40
C ALA A 748 -50.46 13.11 11.79
N LEU A 749 -51.46 13.91 12.17
CA LEU A 749 -51.57 14.51 13.51
C LEU A 749 -51.71 13.41 14.57
N GLU A 750 -52.61 12.46 14.34
CA GLU A 750 -52.83 11.33 15.24
C GLU A 750 -51.58 10.45 15.37
N ALA A 751 -50.89 10.16 14.27
CA ALA A 751 -49.63 9.42 14.29
C ALA A 751 -48.54 10.18 15.07
N ALA A 752 -48.36 11.49 14.84
CA ALA A 752 -47.39 12.29 15.56
C ALA A 752 -47.69 12.38 17.07
N TYR A 753 -48.97 12.57 17.42
CA TYR A 753 -49.36 12.77 18.81
C TYR A 753 -49.46 11.47 19.61
N TYR A 754 -50.13 10.45 19.09
CA TYR A 754 -50.40 9.23 19.86
C TYR A 754 -49.32 8.14 19.69
N GLN A 755 -48.69 8.05 18.51
CA GLN A 755 -47.70 7.00 18.23
C GLN A 755 -46.28 7.48 18.53
N GLU A 756 -45.83 8.55 17.87
CA GLU A 756 -44.48 9.11 18.08
C GLU A 756 -44.36 9.88 19.41
N LYS A 757 -45.49 10.35 19.95
CA LYS A 757 -45.56 11.17 21.19
C LYS A 757 -44.71 12.44 21.09
N ASP A 758 -44.58 12.98 19.88
CA ASP A 758 -43.86 14.20 19.61
C ASP A 758 -44.83 15.38 19.62
N LEU A 759 -44.86 16.08 20.76
CA LEU A 759 -45.77 17.21 20.98
C LEU A 759 -45.47 18.40 20.05
N GLU A 760 -44.20 18.61 19.71
CA GLU A 760 -43.79 19.69 18.81
C GLU A 760 -44.20 19.38 17.37
N LEU A 761 -43.96 18.15 16.92
CA LEU A 761 -44.41 17.70 15.60
C LEU A 761 -45.93 17.69 15.48
N ALA A 762 -46.65 17.24 16.52
CA ALA A 762 -48.10 17.29 16.54
C ALA A 762 -48.62 18.75 16.46
N ARG A 763 -47.99 19.69 17.16
CA ARG A 763 -48.29 21.13 17.03
C ARG A 763 -48.05 21.64 15.60
N GLU A 764 -46.97 21.19 14.95
CA GLU A 764 -46.65 21.54 13.57
C GLU A 764 -47.65 21.01 12.55
N VAL A 765 -48.10 19.76 12.72
CA VAL A 765 -49.13 19.17 11.86
C VAL A 765 -50.48 19.84 12.11
N LEU A 766 -50.81 20.15 13.37
CA LEU A 766 -52.02 20.91 13.71
C LEU A 766 -52.00 22.31 13.08
N ARG A 767 -50.84 22.98 13.02
CA ARG A 767 -50.70 24.27 12.31
C ARG A 767 -51.07 24.13 10.82
N ASN A 768 -50.63 23.06 10.16
CA ASN A 768 -51.01 22.78 8.77
C ASN A 768 -52.52 22.52 8.61
N LEU A 769 -53.12 21.76 9.53
CA LEU A 769 -54.56 21.51 9.53
C LEU A 769 -55.39 22.78 9.76
N LEU A 770 -55.03 23.59 10.75
CA LEU A 770 -55.66 24.89 11.03
C LEU A 770 -55.47 25.86 9.86
N PHE A 771 -54.34 25.74 9.15
CA PHE A 771 -54.13 26.52 7.94
C PHE A 771 -55.07 26.11 6.82
N LEU A 772 -55.35 24.82 6.62
CA LEU A 772 -56.29 24.32 5.63
C LEU A 772 -57.76 24.56 6.02
N ASN A 773 -58.09 24.42 7.30
CA ASN A 773 -59.43 24.62 7.84
C ASN A 773 -59.42 25.33 9.22
N PRO A 774 -59.36 26.68 9.25
CA PRO A 774 -59.21 27.45 10.49
C PRO A 774 -60.39 27.40 11.46
N HIS A 775 -61.54 26.86 11.02
CA HIS A 775 -62.79 26.87 11.77
C HIS A 775 -63.31 25.46 12.03
N ASP A 776 -62.46 24.44 11.89
CA ASP A 776 -62.82 23.05 12.22
C ASP A 776 -62.90 22.88 13.74
N PRO A 777 -64.08 22.63 14.33
CA PRO A 777 -64.24 22.46 15.77
C PRO A 777 -63.46 21.24 16.30
N GLU A 778 -63.16 20.24 15.46
CA GLU A 778 -62.37 19.07 15.84
C GLU A 778 -60.90 19.46 16.09
N LEU A 779 -60.35 20.41 15.34
CA LEU A 779 -58.98 20.89 15.53
C LEU A 779 -58.82 21.69 16.83
N GLU A 780 -59.89 22.31 17.32
CA GLU A 780 -59.90 22.95 18.63
C GLU A 780 -59.80 21.93 19.78
N LEU A 781 -60.40 20.74 19.60
CA LEU A 781 -60.28 19.63 20.55
C LEU A 781 -58.84 19.13 20.62
N TYR A 782 -58.19 18.85 19.47
CA TYR A 782 -56.78 18.45 19.44
C TYR A 782 -55.86 19.51 20.05
N LEU A 783 -56.12 20.81 19.82
CA LEU A 783 -55.38 21.88 20.50
C LEU A 783 -55.56 21.83 22.03
N GLY A 784 -56.77 21.52 22.50
CA GLY A 784 -57.06 21.30 23.92
C GLY A 784 -56.26 20.14 24.52
N GLU A 785 -56.19 19.01 23.81
CA GLU A 785 -55.40 17.84 24.22
C GLU A 785 -53.90 18.14 24.27
N LEU A 786 -53.35 18.79 23.24
CA LEU A 786 -51.95 19.21 23.20
C LEU A 786 -51.60 20.14 24.36
N LYS A 787 -52.46 21.11 24.69
CA LYS A 787 -52.28 22.00 25.85
C LYS A 787 -52.30 21.24 27.17
N ALA A 788 -53.24 20.31 27.34
CA ALA A 788 -53.32 19.51 28.56
C ALA A 788 -52.06 18.65 28.75
N THR A 789 -51.50 18.09 27.68
CA THR A 789 -50.23 17.36 27.72
C THR A 789 -49.04 18.30 27.98
N SER A 790 -48.98 19.46 27.32
CA SER A 790 -47.95 20.48 27.51
C SER A 790 -47.88 20.97 28.96
N ALA A 791 -49.02 21.28 29.56
CA ALA A 791 -49.10 21.71 30.95
C ALA A 791 -48.58 20.66 31.94
N LYS A 792 -48.92 19.38 31.72
CA LYS A 792 -48.43 18.27 32.54
C LYS A 792 -46.92 18.04 32.37
N LEU A 793 -46.40 18.17 31.16
CA LEU A 793 -44.95 18.05 30.90
C LEU A 793 -44.18 19.21 31.56
N ALA A 794 -44.68 20.44 31.44
CA ALA A 794 -44.12 21.61 32.10
C ALA A 794 -44.08 21.47 33.63
N GLU A 795 -45.14 20.91 34.23
CA GLU A 795 -45.19 20.59 35.66
C GLU A 795 -44.13 19.54 36.07
N LEU A 796 -43.96 18.49 35.27
CA LEU A 796 -42.98 17.42 35.53
C LEU A 796 -41.53 17.90 35.35
N GLU A 797 -41.27 18.76 34.37
CA GLU A 797 -39.93 19.22 34.00
C GLU A 797 -39.50 20.51 34.70
N GLY A 798 -40.42 21.21 35.37
CA GLY A 798 -40.16 22.51 36.01
C GLY A 798 -39.89 23.63 35.01
N THR A 799 -40.40 23.50 33.78
CA THR A 799 -40.24 24.47 32.68
C THR A 799 -41.53 25.26 32.45
N PRO A 800 -41.48 26.44 31.81
CA PRO A 800 -42.69 27.16 31.41
C PRO A 800 -43.50 26.38 30.37
N ASP A 801 -44.84 26.35 30.51
CA ASP A 801 -45.73 25.71 29.54
C ASP A 801 -45.68 26.43 28.18
N ALA A 802 -45.15 25.73 27.18
CA ALA A 802 -44.95 26.24 25.82
C ALA A 802 -46.27 26.51 25.07
N LEU A 803 -47.38 25.90 25.48
CA LEU A 803 -48.69 26.06 24.85
C LEU A 803 -49.70 26.88 25.68
N ALA A 804 -49.25 27.46 26.79
CA ALA A 804 -50.08 28.29 27.65
C ALA A 804 -50.73 29.45 26.86
N GLY A 805 -52.06 29.56 26.95
CA GLY A 805 -52.81 30.64 26.31
C GLY A 805 -52.86 30.63 24.78
N GLN A 806 -52.30 29.61 24.11
CA GLN A 806 -52.35 29.51 22.65
C GLN A 806 -53.78 29.42 22.13
N THR A 807 -54.09 30.03 21.00
CA THR A 807 -55.40 29.90 20.31
C THR A 807 -55.17 29.28 18.94
N PRO A 808 -56.21 28.80 18.22
CA PRO A 808 -56.03 28.34 16.83
C PRO A 808 -55.29 29.38 15.97
N LYS A 809 -55.67 30.66 16.12
CA LYS A 809 -54.98 31.79 15.51
C LYS A 809 -53.54 31.95 16.01
N GLY A 810 -53.32 31.82 17.32
CA GLY A 810 -52.00 31.89 17.95
C GLY A 810 -51.02 30.82 17.44
N VAL A 811 -51.48 29.58 17.28
CA VAL A 811 -50.68 28.46 16.74
C VAL A 811 -50.28 28.70 15.29
N MET A 812 -51.17 29.29 14.48
CA MET A 812 -50.88 29.65 13.09
C MET A 812 -49.82 30.75 12.95
N THR A 813 -49.76 31.69 13.90
CA THR A 813 -48.83 32.84 13.86
C THR A 813 -47.64 32.71 14.80
N ALA A 814 -47.57 31.64 15.59
CA ALA A 814 -46.45 31.37 16.48
C ALA A 814 -45.15 31.29 15.66
N ASP A 815 -44.05 31.76 16.27
CA ASP A 815 -42.70 31.74 15.70
C ASP A 815 -42.46 32.71 14.52
N LEU A 816 -43.46 33.48 14.09
CA LEU A 816 -43.25 34.53 13.09
C LEU A 816 -42.57 35.77 13.71
N PRO A 817 -41.47 36.27 13.13
CA PRO A 817 -40.82 37.48 13.59
C PRO A 817 -41.66 38.74 13.31
N ARG A 818 -41.41 39.80 14.09
CA ARG A 818 -41.97 41.13 13.81
C ARG A 818 -41.06 41.89 12.87
N PHE A 819 -41.68 42.64 11.97
CA PHE A 819 -41.03 43.42 10.92
C PHE A 819 -41.41 44.89 11.06
N SER A 820 -40.57 45.78 10.53
CA SER A 820 -40.72 47.24 10.62
C SER A 820 -40.92 47.90 9.25
N GLY A 821 -41.36 47.14 8.25
CA GLY A 821 -41.64 47.62 6.89
C GLY A 821 -40.75 47.01 5.80
N GLU A 822 -39.95 45.99 6.12
CA GLU A 822 -39.12 45.24 5.19
C GLU A 822 -39.95 44.69 4.02
N TYR A 823 -39.30 44.42 2.88
CA TYR A 823 -39.97 44.05 1.63
C TYR A 823 -39.42 42.73 1.12
N LEU A 824 -40.27 41.72 1.10
CA LEU A 824 -39.97 40.36 0.70
C LEU A 824 -40.70 40.01 -0.60
N ILE A 825 -39.96 39.41 -1.54
CA ILE A 825 -40.54 38.78 -2.71
C ILE A 825 -40.62 37.27 -2.45
N VAL A 826 -41.81 36.67 -2.63
CA VAL A 826 -42.01 35.22 -2.51
C VAL A 826 -42.36 34.65 -3.88
N LEU A 827 -41.64 33.60 -4.29
CA LEU A 827 -41.86 32.87 -5.55
C LEU A 827 -42.34 31.45 -5.25
N GLY A 828 -43.44 31.03 -5.89
CA GLY A 828 -44.05 29.73 -5.69
C GLY A 828 -45.10 29.72 -4.56
N GLY A 829 -45.64 28.53 -4.29
CA GLY A 829 -46.76 28.30 -3.40
C GLY A 829 -48.11 28.23 -4.14
N HIS A 830 -49.09 27.59 -3.51
CA HIS A 830 -50.46 27.52 -4.02
C HIS A 830 -51.28 28.75 -3.60
N THR A 831 -52.38 29.03 -4.29
CA THR A 831 -53.20 30.25 -4.14
C THR A 831 -53.73 30.47 -2.71
N GLN A 832 -54.01 29.40 -1.97
CA GLN A 832 -54.45 29.50 -0.56
C GLN A 832 -53.30 29.89 0.39
N LEU A 833 -52.06 29.48 0.12
CA LEU A 833 -50.86 29.87 0.88
C LEU A 833 -50.72 31.39 0.89
N ARG A 834 -50.79 31.98 -0.30
CA ARG A 834 -50.77 33.43 -0.51
C ARG A 834 -51.95 34.13 0.17
N SER A 835 -53.19 33.70 -0.09
CA SER A 835 -54.38 34.44 0.36
C SER A 835 -54.55 34.46 1.88
N ARG A 836 -54.09 33.43 2.59
CA ARG A 836 -54.22 33.33 4.06
C ARG A 836 -53.00 33.87 4.81
N LEU A 837 -51.78 33.67 4.29
CA LEU A 837 -50.57 34.07 4.99
C LEU A 837 -50.17 35.53 4.71
N LYS A 838 -50.37 36.02 3.48
CA LYS A 838 -50.00 37.39 3.11
C LYS A 838 -50.61 38.45 4.06
N PRO A 839 -51.92 38.44 4.37
CA PRO A 839 -52.50 39.42 5.29
C PRO A 839 -51.87 39.37 6.69
N ARG A 840 -51.46 38.18 7.15
CA ARG A 840 -50.83 37.98 8.47
C ARG A 840 -49.40 38.52 8.51
N LEU A 841 -48.64 38.32 7.43
CA LEU A 841 -47.29 38.87 7.33
C LEU A 841 -47.32 40.40 7.27
N GLU A 842 -48.30 40.97 6.56
CA GLU A 842 -48.52 42.41 6.51
C GLU A 842 -48.96 42.99 7.87
N GLU A 843 -49.82 42.29 8.62
CA GLU A 843 -50.15 42.64 10.02
C GLU A 843 -48.91 42.68 10.93
N LEU A 844 -47.91 41.83 10.66
CA LEU A 844 -46.64 41.77 11.38
C LEU A 844 -45.59 42.78 10.88
N GLY A 845 -45.95 43.64 9.92
CA GLY A 845 -45.10 44.72 9.41
C GLY A 845 -44.27 44.36 8.18
N LEU A 846 -44.41 43.17 7.59
CA LEU A 846 -43.67 42.75 6.39
C LEU A 846 -44.47 43.09 5.12
N LYS A 847 -43.87 43.83 4.18
CA LYS A 847 -44.45 44.04 2.85
C LYS A 847 -44.12 42.84 1.97
N VAL A 848 -45.14 42.17 1.41
CA VAL A 848 -44.94 40.95 0.64
C VAL A 848 -45.53 41.05 -0.77
N ASP A 849 -44.67 40.91 -1.78
CA ASP A 849 -45.09 40.63 -3.15
C ASP A 849 -44.92 39.15 -3.46
N TRP A 850 -46.03 38.49 -3.78
CA TRP A 850 -46.12 37.04 -3.93
C TRP A 850 -46.47 36.66 -5.36
N PHE A 851 -45.65 35.81 -5.97
CA PHE A 851 -45.81 35.29 -7.33
C PHE A 851 -46.02 33.78 -7.28
N ASP A 852 -47.20 33.32 -7.71
CA ASP A 852 -47.65 31.92 -7.66
C ASP A 852 -47.29 31.11 -8.92
N SER A 853 -47.47 29.80 -8.81
CA SER A 853 -47.09 28.77 -9.78
C SER A 853 -48.00 28.70 -11.03
N ASP A 854 -49.22 29.23 -10.95
CA ASP A 854 -50.19 29.27 -12.06
C ASP A 854 -49.78 30.23 -13.20
N SER A 855 -48.68 30.97 -13.05
CA SER A 855 -48.21 31.97 -14.02
C SER A 855 -47.33 31.43 -15.15
N THR A 856 -47.27 30.10 -15.36
CA THR A 856 -46.44 29.45 -16.40
C THR A 856 -46.78 29.89 -17.83
N THR A 857 -48.02 30.28 -18.12
CA THR A 857 -48.40 30.87 -19.42
C THR A 857 -47.94 32.32 -19.62
N ALA A 858 -47.45 32.99 -18.57
CA ALA A 858 -46.96 34.38 -18.59
C ALA A 858 -45.49 34.53 -18.12
N ALA A 859 -44.68 33.46 -18.23
CA ALA A 859 -43.33 33.38 -17.64
C ALA A 859 -42.42 34.59 -17.93
N ARG A 860 -42.42 35.13 -19.16
CA ARG A 860 -41.60 36.31 -19.52
C ARG A 860 -42.11 37.62 -18.89
N GLU A 861 -43.41 37.80 -18.80
CA GLU A 861 -44.00 39.01 -18.23
C GLU A 861 -43.91 39.00 -16.71
N SER A 862 -44.20 37.85 -16.08
CA SER A 862 -43.98 37.62 -14.66
C SER A 862 -42.51 37.83 -14.28
N LEU A 863 -41.56 37.29 -15.07
CA LEU A 863 -40.14 37.50 -14.84
C LEU A 863 -39.75 38.98 -14.91
N ARG A 864 -40.21 39.73 -15.92
CA ARG A 864 -39.97 41.19 -16.01
C ARG A 864 -40.55 41.95 -14.80
N ARG A 865 -41.75 41.58 -14.37
CA ARG A 865 -42.44 42.17 -13.20
C ARG A 865 -41.73 41.87 -11.88
N ILE A 866 -41.10 40.71 -11.76
CA ILE A 866 -40.29 40.34 -10.59
C ILE A 866 -38.97 41.11 -10.62
N GLN A 867 -38.28 41.12 -11.77
CA GLN A 867 -37.00 41.80 -11.95
C GLN A 867 -37.06 43.31 -11.65
N SER A 868 -38.16 43.98 -12.04
CA SER A 868 -38.34 45.41 -11.73
C SER A 868 -38.54 45.72 -10.24
N ARG A 869 -38.95 44.72 -9.45
CA ARG A 869 -39.16 44.82 -8.00
C ARG A 869 -37.94 44.40 -7.18
N LEU A 870 -37.02 43.61 -7.74
CA LEU A 870 -35.80 43.20 -7.05
C LEU A 870 -34.96 44.39 -6.55
N GLY A 871 -34.96 45.51 -7.27
CA GLY A 871 -34.20 46.71 -6.89
C GLY A 871 -34.63 47.38 -5.58
N ARG A 872 -35.83 47.04 -5.04
CA ARG A 872 -36.32 47.56 -3.75
C ARG A 872 -36.51 46.45 -2.71
N ALA A 873 -36.22 45.19 -3.08
CA ALA A 873 -36.40 44.02 -2.23
C ALA A 873 -35.28 43.90 -1.20
N HIS A 874 -35.68 43.59 0.03
CA HIS A 874 -34.79 43.28 1.13
C HIS A 874 -34.50 41.78 1.22
N GLY A 875 -35.31 40.94 0.56
CA GLY A 875 -35.02 39.52 0.37
C GLY A 875 -35.90 38.87 -0.70
N VAL A 876 -35.47 37.70 -1.18
CA VAL A 876 -36.25 36.83 -2.07
C VAL A 876 -36.35 35.45 -1.44
N MET A 877 -37.57 34.92 -1.31
CA MET A 877 -37.82 33.55 -0.87
C MET A 877 -38.41 32.73 -2.02
N ILE A 878 -37.81 31.57 -2.29
CA ILE A 878 -38.19 30.67 -3.39
C ILE A 878 -38.72 29.38 -2.80
N VAL A 879 -40.00 29.09 -3.02
CA VAL A 879 -40.66 27.85 -2.60
C VAL A 879 -40.47 26.78 -3.66
N SER A 880 -39.32 26.12 -3.64
CA SER A 880 -38.82 25.27 -4.74
C SER A 880 -39.72 24.10 -5.14
N SER A 881 -40.55 23.58 -4.22
CA SER A 881 -41.53 22.52 -4.48
C SER A 881 -42.69 22.96 -5.39
N TYR A 882 -42.89 24.27 -5.57
CA TYR A 882 -44.02 24.83 -6.31
C TYR A 882 -43.60 25.72 -7.49
N VAL A 883 -42.31 25.85 -7.79
CA VAL A 883 -41.85 26.70 -8.91
C VAL A 883 -40.78 25.98 -9.72
N GLY A 884 -40.98 25.94 -11.04
CA GLY A 884 -40.03 25.34 -11.97
C GLY A 884 -38.71 26.12 -12.04
N HIS A 885 -37.64 25.39 -12.33
CA HIS A 885 -36.28 25.93 -12.49
C HIS A 885 -36.21 27.07 -13.51
N ASP A 886 -37.05 27.03 -14.55
CA ASP A 886 -37.10 28.03 -15.62
C ASP A 886 -37.49 29.45 -15.14
N LEU A 887 -38.24 29.57 -14.03
CA LEU A 887 -38.61 30.86 -13.45
C LEU A 887 -37.77 31.18 -12.21
N SER A 888 -37.51 30.19 -11.35
CA SER A 888 -36.78 30.41 -10.10
C SER A 888 -35.32 30.76 -10.32
N GLU A 889 -34.66 30.16 -11.32
CA GLU A 889 -33.23 30.40 -11.53
C GLU A 889 -32.87 31.76 -12.10
N PRO A 890 -33.55 32.26 -13.14
CA PRO A 890 -33.28 33.60 -13.62
C PRO A 890 -33.52 34.66 -12.53
N VAL A 891 -34.50 34.45 -11.65
CA VAL A 891 -34.75 35.36 -10.52
C VAL A 891 -33.67 35.23 -9.45
N ARG A 892 -33.25 34.01 -9.09
CA ARG A 892 -32.16 33.78 -8.13
C ARG A 892 -30.88 34.44 -8.61
N ALA A 893 -30.48 34.18 -9.86
CA ALA A 893 -29.26 34.73 -10.44
C ALA A 893 -29.25 36.27 -10.42
N GLU A 894 -30.37 36.90 -10.80
CA GLU A 894 -30.52 38.35 -10.80
C GLU A 894 -30.55 38.95 -9.39
N ALA A 895 -31.21 38.30 -8.43
CA ALA A 895 -31.24 38.73 -7.03
C ALA A 895 -29.84 38.72 -6.40
N LEU A 896 -29.09 37.64 -6.62
CA LEU A 896 -27.70 37.51 -6.17
C LEU A 896 -26.79 38.57 -6.82
N ALA A 897 -26.95 38.83 -8.12
CA ALA A 897 -26.19 39.88 -8.83
C ALA A 897 -26.43 41.29 -8.24
N ARG A 898 -27.63 41.53 -7.67
CA ARG A 898 -28.00 42.79 -7.01
C ARG A 898 -27.70 42.83 -5.51
N GLY A 899 -27.09 41.76 -4.96
CA GLY A 899 -26.81 41.64 -3.53
C GLY A 899 -28.08 41.62 -2.67
N VAL A 900 -29.20 41.12 -3.23
CA VAL A 900 -30.42 40.81 -2.48
C VAL A 900 -30.30 39.37 -2.00
N PRO A 901 -30.42 39.10 -0.69
CA PRO A 901 -30.28 37.75 -0.18
C PRO A 901 -31.43 36.87 -0.70
N VAL A 902 -31.12 35.60 -0.98
CA VAL A 902 -32.09 34.63 -1.50
C VAL A 902 -32.14 33.42 -0.57
N TYR A 903 -33.35 33.06 -0.14
CA TYR A 903 -33.60 31.83 0.62
C TYR A 903 -34.43 30.88 -0.23
N ILE A 904 -33.91 29.69 -0.48
CA ILE A 904 -34.63 28.63 -1.19
C ILE A 904 -35.15 27.67 -0.14
N THR A 905 -36.47 27.51 -0.04
CA THR A 905 -37.02 26.52 0.87
C THR A 905 -36.62 25.13 0.36
N PRO A 906 -36.06 24.25 1.20
CA PRO A 906 -35.81 22.87 0.81
C PRO A 906 -37.12 22.21 0.36
N GLY A 907 -37.06 21.27 -0.59
CA GLY A 907 -38.22 20.64 -1.23
C GLY A 907 -39.14 19.81 -0.34
N ARG A 908 -38.99 19.91 0.99
CA ARG A 908 -39.83 19.30 2.04
C ARG A 908 -40.36 20.37 3.02
N ALA A 909 -40.68 21.57 2.53
CA ALA A 909 -41.32 22.59 3.36
C ALA A 909 -42.76 22.15 3.66
N ARG A 910 -42.92 21.40 4.77
CA ARG A 910 -44.17 20.77 5.25
C ARG A 910 -45.31 21.79 5.38
N GLY A 911 -46.07 22.01 4.31
CA GLY A 911 -47.19 22.96 4.28
C GLY A 911 -46.81 24.38 4.74
N VAL A 912 -47.73 25.05 5.46
CA VAL A 912 -47.49 26.40 5.99
C VAL A 912 -46.38 26.42 7.05
N THR A 913 -46.23 25.35 7.81
CA THR A 913 -45.23 25.25 8.88
C THR A 913 -43.82 25.39 8.33
N GLY A 914 -43.51 24.72 7.23
CA GLY A 914 -42.22 24.83 6.56
C GLY A 914 -41.92 26.26 6.09
N LEU A 915 -42.94 26.96 5.58
CA LEU A 915 -42.79 28.34 5.15
C LEU A 915 -42.57 29.32 6.31
N VAL A 916 -43.30 29.14 7.42
CA VAL A 916 -43.13 29.95 8.64
C VAL A 916 -41.72 29.79 9.21
N ARG A 917 -41.21 28.55 9.28
CA ARG A 917 -39.85 28.28 9.75
C ARG A 917 -38.80 28.89 8.83
N ALA A 918 -38.92 28.69 7.52
CA ALA A 918 -38.02 29.28 6.52
C ALA A 918 -37.98 30.81 6.64
N LEU A 919 -39.15 31.44 6.84
CA LEU A 919 -39.23 32.89 7.03
C LEU A 919 -38.58 33.34 8.34
N ALA A 920 -38.76 32.60 9.43
CA ALA A 920 -38.12 32.89 10.71
C ALA A 920 -36.58 32.81 10.63
N GLU A 921 -36.06 31.78 9.95
CA GLU A 921 -34.62 31.64 9.68
C GLU A 921 -34.08 32.72 8.76
N PHE A 922 -34.87 33.15 7.78
CA PHE A 922 -34.45 34.15 6.79
C PHE A 922 -34.57 35.59 7.28
N ALA A 923 -35.44 35.85 8.26
CA ALA A 923 -35.73 37.18 8.78
C ALA A 923 -34.49 38.01 9.18
N PRO A 924 -33.44 37.46 9.84
CA PRO A 924 -32.23 38.21 10.16
C PRO A 924 -31.53 38.81 8.93
N GLU A 925 -31.48 38.09 7.81
CA GLU A 925 -30.86 38.57 6.57
C GLU A 925 -31.73 39.63 5.88
N ILE A 926 -33.06 39.47 5.90
CA ILE A 926 -33.99 40.48 5.39
C ILE A 926 -33.85 41.78 6.19
N ILE A 927 -33.84 41.69 7.52
CA ILE A 927 -33.73 42.84 8.43
C ILE A 927 -32.37 43.52 8.25
N LYS A 928 -31.28 42.74 8.18
CA LYS A 928 -29.93 43.26 7.93
C LYS A 928 -29.84 44.03 6.61
N LYS A 929 -30.46 43.51 5.55
CA LYS A 929 -30.51 44.19 4.24
C LYS A 929 -31.40 45.44 4.24
N ALA A 930 -32.34 45.56 5.16
CA ALA A 930 -33.16 46.76 5.31
C ALA A 930 -32.47 47.85 6.13
N ILE A 931 -31.54 47.47 7.03
CA ILE A 931 -30.78 48.41 7.88
C ILE A 931 -29.53 48.94 7.18
N GLY A 932 -28.87 48.13 6.34
CA GLY A 932 -27.67 48.50 5.57
C GLY A 932 -27.95 48.76 4.11
#